data_AF-A0A2N2REM4-F1
#
_entry.id   AF-A0A2N2REM4-F1
#
_cell.length_a   1.000
_cell.length_b   1.000
_cell.length_c   1.000
_cell.angle_alpha   90.00
_cell.angle_beta   90.00
_cell.angle_gamma   90.00
#
_symmetry.space_group_name_H-M   'P 1'
#
loop_
_entity.id
_entity.type
_entity.pdbx_description
1 polymer ?
#
loop_
_entity_poly.entity_id
_entity_poly.type
_entity_poly.pdbx_seq_one_letter_code
_entity_poly.pdbx_strand_id
1 'polypeptide(L)'
;MATFRPSTPESRLAQQVRQQFVTEVDGAMVDLTAQVQGRLASLADEVGTPAQMQERRDSLTAFRKLRTAWVEAVRKGWREALVAPVAKPTRPQDPLSFELVGNEAVENKILSSRLVLALLDKVTWELNDLRLRMQRLEGTSDLAAGDVLRPEVLAGLLVDQWAASGMSREAWVSVQDVVQKALVDRLTQAYHRANEFLIQRGVVPDINVKARVQRSAPGGARPSAPANPAETTSGYNTGPGQGMESGPGGAYVRGSGPAAASAFRGASGAFGRASGPTSGRGPTSGAAPPSSRMGPSGAFTRTAEETRMLTTGTPLSRVRQRAQGVLGQLRRMLSDRVSDFDATRPAPPSPALAAAISEFESAESAEYADPNVVYDSAAVHQVAGRLRERANTLKSKAASTAEKATVEIVALMFQSILAEERIPATIRVWFARLQMPVLRVAIAEPEFFGTLEHPARQLIDRMGGCVMGFDVASIGGSALESEIKRVVQVIEQYPETGRRVFQLVYDEFQKFLSRFLTETGATQRVVSVAQQVEQKETLAIQYTIEMRNMLNTMQVRDEIREFLFKVWAEVLALAAVKNGPQHETTLMLKRTASDLVWAASAKPNRNDRARVIQDLPNLLQRLRQGMTLLGVVGSAQEAHIKIIGDTLADAFMSKTEAIPQAAIDAMAKRLANLEDFVGDEAMGDLPLNAESVEMMLGIDTSNIEVITEGGSQPSAGMVAWSQAIDLGAWFAIDHNGKAAQVQYVWRSQRKQLHLFVTVDGHSYLMQASRLAAYLQAGLLVPTEEEALTVRATREALAKLDANPARLLN
;
A
#
# COMPACT_ATOMS: atom_id res chain seq x y z
N MET A 1 -7.77 28.71 -40.05
CA MET A 1 -6.30 28.48 -40.02
C MET A 1 -5.89 28.20 -38.59
N ALA A 2 -5.21 27.09 -38.32
CA ALA A 2 -4.63 26.82 -37.00
C ALA A 2 -3.20 27.38 -36.93
N THR A 3 -2.85 28.04 -35.84
CA THR A 3 -1.52 28.65 -35.65
C THR A 3 -0.48 27.58 -35.32
N PHE A 4 0.38 27.24 -36.28
CA PHE A 4 1.58 26.44 -36.01
C PHE A 4 2.47 27.20 -35.00
N ARG A 5 2.68 26.62 -33.81
CA ARG A 5 3.81 27.02 -32.96
C ARG A 5 5.10 26.57 -33.66
N PRO A 6 6.17 27.40 -33.70
CA PRO A 6 7.44 26.97 -34.24
C PRO A 6 8.01 25.81 -33.40
N SER A 7 8.54 24.78 -34.07
CA SER A 7 9.18 23.64 -33.40
C SER A 7 10.37 24.09 -32.55
N THR A 8 10.34 23.88 -31.23
CA THR A 8 11.53 24.06 -30.39
C THR A 8 12.63 23.05 -30.79
N PRO A 9 13.91 23.35 -30.55
CA PRO A 9 14.99 22.37 -30.80
C PRO A 9 14.78 21.09 -29.97
N GLU A 10 14.22 21.21 -28.77
CA GLU A 10 13.83 20.09 -27.91
C GLU A 10 12.74 19.23 -28.55
N SER A 11 11.66 19.83 -29.08
CA SER A 11 10.61 19.09 -29.80
C SER A 11 11.15 18.32 -31.02
N ARG A 12 12.14 18.86 -31.73
CA ARG A 12 12.83 18.11 -32.81
C ARG A 12 13.64 16.94 -32.28
N LEU A 13 14.30 17.11 -31.13
CA LEU A 13 15.04 16.03 -30.48
C LEU A 13 14.10 14.91 -30.01
N ALA A 14 12.92 15.26 -29.48
CA ALA A 14 11.86 14.32 -29.11
C ALA A 14 11.40 13.46 -30.31
N GLN A 15 11.25 14.10 -31.47
CA GLN A 15 10.86 13.43 -32.70
C GLN A 15 11.99 12.53 -33.24
N GLN A 16 13.25 12.96 -33.16
CA GLN A 16 14.42 12.14 -33.53
C GLN A 16 14.51 10.87 -32.68
N VAL A 17 14.31 10.95 -31.36
CA VAL A 17 14.29 9.78 -30.46
C VAL A 17 13.24 8.77 -30.89
N ARG A 18 11.99 9.23 -31.14
CA ARG A 18 10.90 8.35 -31.59
C ARG A 18 11.21 7.70 -32.95
N GLN A 19 11.73 8.46 -33.91
CA GLN A 19 12.13 7.95 -35.22
C GLN A 19 13.23 6.88 -35.12
N GLN A 20 14.28 7.14 -34.35
CA GLN A 20 15.36 6.17 -34.12
C GLN A 20 14.84 4.91 -33.44
N PHE A 21 14.06 5.06 -32.36
CA PHE A 21 13.47 3.95 -31.63
C PHE A 21 12.58 3.05 -32.51
N VAL A 22 11.70 3.63 -33.34
CA VAL A 22 10.89 2.84 -34.29
C VAL A 22 11.75 2.16 -35.37
N THR A 23 12.86 2.78 -35.78
CA THR A 23 13.79 2.16 -36.75
C THR A 23 14.49 0.93 -36.15
N GLU A 24 14.88 1.00 -34.87
CA GLU A 24 15.48 -0.13 -34.14
C GLU A 24 14.48 -1.27 -33.91
N VAL A 25 13.24 -0.93 -33.53
CA VAL A 25 12.17 -1.93 -33.32
C VAL A 25 11.68 -2.53 -34.64
N ASP A 26 11.73 -1.80 -35.77
CA ASP A 26 11.43 -2.36 -37.10
C ASP A 26 12.42 -3.46 -37.53
N GLY A 27 13.68 -3.36 -37.09
CA GLY A 27 14.66 -4.44 -37.26
C GLY A 27 14.20 -5.77 -36.64
N ALA A 28 13.45 -5.73 -35.54
CA ALA A 28 12.93 -6.92 -34.87
C ALA A 28 11.97 -7.74 -35.75
N MET A 29 11.21 -7.11 -36.66
CA MET A 29 10.19 -7.81 -37.45
C MET A 29 10.77 -8.88 -38.38
N VAL A 30 12.02 -8.74 -38.81
CA VAL A 30 12.69 -9.74 -39.67
C VAL A 30 13.00 -11.00 -38.86
N ASP A 31 13.69 -10.84 -37.73
CA ASP A 31 14.05 -11.93 -36.82
C ASP A 31 12.80 -12.61 -36.26
N LEU A 32 11.81 -11.82 -35.84
CA LEU A 32 10.57 -12.27 -35.23
C LEU A 32 9.72 -13.08 -36.24
N THR A 33 9.63 -12.66 -37.50
CA THR A 33 8.96 -13.42 -38.56
C THR A 33 9.66 -14.77 -38.81
N ALA A 34 11.00 -14.80 -38.79
CA ALA A 34 11.75 -16.03 -38.96
C ALA A 34 11.57 -17.00 -37.77
N GLN A 35 11.62 -16.48 -36.54
CA GLN A 35 11.43 -17.28 -35.32
C GLN A 35 10.00 -17.82 -35.19
N VAL A 36 8.98 -17.01 -35.49
CA VAL A 36 7.56 -17.45 -35.53
C VAL A 36 7.37 -18.56 -36.57
N GLN A 37 7.95 -18.41 -37.77
CA GLN A 37 7.91 -19.47 -38.78
C GLN A 37 8.61 -20.75 -38.32
N GLY A 38 9.74 -20.63 -37.63
CA GLY A 38 10.48 -21.76 -37.06
C GLY A 38 9.68 -22.51 -35.99
N ARG A 39 8.99 -21.78 -35.09
CA ARG A 39 8.13 -22.40 -34.07
C ARG A 39 6.92 -23.11 -34.68
N LEU A 40 6.24 -22.48 -35.65
CA LEU A 40 5.12 -23.12 -36.37
C LEU A 40 5.57 -24.34 -37.19
N ALA A 41 6.79 -24.34 -37.74
CA ALA A 41 7.35 -25.52 -38.40
C ALA A 41 7.59 -26.65 -37.39
N SER A 42 8.28 -26.37 -36.29
CA SER A 42 8.52 -27.33 -35.20
C SER A 42 7.20 -27.92 -34.66
N LEU A 43 6.16 -27.09 -34.49
CA LEU A 43 4.84 -27.55 -34.03
C LEU A 43 4.15 -28.47 -35.04
N ALA A 44 4.30 -28.24 -36.35
CA ALA A 44 3.68 -29.04 -37.41
C ALA A 44 4.35 -30.42 -37.64
N ASP A 45 5.56 -30.59 -37.11
CA ASP A 45 6.34 -31.84 -37.12
C ASP A 45 6.25 -32.62 -35.77
N GLU A 46 5.79 -31.97 -34.69
CA GLU A 46 5.48 -32.63 -33.40
C GLU A 46 4.31 -33.63 -33.55
N VAL A 47 4.45 -34.84 -33.00
CA VAL A 47 3.41 -35.88 -33.01
C VAL A 47 2.30 -35.55 -32.00
N GLY A 48 1.05 -35.59 -32.44
CA GLY A 48 -0.13 -35.33 -31.60
C GLY A 48 -1.37 -36.05 -32.12
N THR A 49 -2.58 -35.61 -31.71
CA THR A 49 -3.82 -36.14 -32.30
C THR A 49 -3.95 -35.71 -33.77
N PRO A 50 -4.69 -36.46 -34.62
CA PRO A 50 -4.87 -36.10 -36.03
C PRO A 50 -5.45 -34.69 -36.24
N ALA A 51 -6.35 -34.25 -35.37
CA ALA A 51 -6.92 -32.89 -35.41
C ALA A 51 -5.85 -31.82 -35.12
N GLN A 52 -5.09 -31.97 -34.03
CA GLN A 52 -4.03 -31.03 -33.67
C GLN A 52 -2.91 -30.97 -34.73
N MET A 53 -2.50 -32.12 -35.28
CA MET A 53 -1.50 -32.16 -36.35
C MET A 53 -1.99 -31.43 -37.61
N GLN A 54 -3.29 -31.48 -37.93
CA GLN A 54 -3.89 -30.73 -39.03
C GLN A 54 -3.94 -29.23 -38.72
N GLU A 55 -4.49 -28.83 -37.57
CA GLU A 55 -4.58 -27.45 -37.07
C GLU A 55 -3.23 -26.71 -37.09
N ARG A 56 -2.16 -27.39 -36.66
CA ARG A 56 -0.79 -26.85 -36.64
C ARG A 56 -0.22 -26.67 -38.06
N ARG A 57 -0.52 -27.58 -38.98
CA ARG A 57 -0.12 -27.50 -40.41
C ARG A 57 -0.88 -26.40 -41.15
N ASP A 58 -2.17 -26.24 -40.85
CA ASP A 58 -2.99 -25.16 -41.39
C ASP A 58 -2.53 -23.80 -40.85
N SER A 59 -2.20 -23.71 -39.56
CA SER A 59 -1.61 -22.51 -38.93
C SER A 59 -0.27 -22.12 -39.57
N LEU A 60 0.63 -23.08 -39.79
CA LEU A 60 1.89 -22.86 -40.52
C LEU A 60 1.66 -22.40 -41.97
N THR A 61 0.65 -22.96 -42.65
CA THR A 61 0.32 -22.64 -44.05
C THR A 61 -0.31 -21.25 -44.16
N ALA A 62 -1.22 -20.89 -43.24
CA ALA A 62 -1.79 -19.56 -43.12
C ALA A 62 -0.70 -18.52 -42.85
N PHE A 63 0.21 -18.76 -41.88
CA PHE A 63 1.32 -17.86 -41.61
C PHE A 63 2.24 -17.67 -42.83
N ARG A 64 2.62 -18.76 -43.52
CA ARG A 64 3.43 -18.68 -44.75
C ARG A 64 2.80 -17.83 -45.85
N LYS A 65 1.46 -17.77 -45.92
CA LYS A 65 0.69 -16.97 -46.88
C LYS A 65 0.47 -15.52 -46.44
N LEU A 66 0.25 -15.27 -45.15
CA LEU A 66 -0.24 -13.98 -44.62
C LEU A 66 0.85 -13.12 -43.94
N ARG A 67 2.01 -13.70 -43.59
CA ARG A 67 3.12 -13.02 -42.89
C ARG A 67 3.55 -11.69 -43.53
N THR A 68 3.53 -11.56 -44.86
CA THR A 68 3.96 -10.32 -45.54
C THR A 68 2.98 -9.18 -45.29
N ALA A 69 1.68 -9.43 -45.45
CA ALA A 69 0.63 -8.46 -45.18
C ALA A 69 0.63 -8.02 -43.70
N TRP A 70 0.83 -8.97 -42.77
CA TRP A 70 0.97 -8.67 -41.35
C TRP A 70 2.19 -7.81 -41.03
N VAL A 71 3.38 -8.18 -41.53
CA VAL A 71 4.63 -7.41 -41.35
C VAL A 71 4.48 -6.00 -41.91
N GLU A 72 3.92 -5.84 -43.10
CA GLU A 72 3.67 -4.52 -43.71
C GLU A 72 2.67 -3.68 -42.91
N ALA A 73 1.62 -4.31 -42.36
CA ALA A 73 0.59 -3.64 -41.56
C ALA A 73 1.12 -3.20 -40.19
N VAL A 74 1.87 -4.04 -39.46
CA VAL A 74 2.55 -3.67 -38.20
C VAL A 74 3.54 -2.52 -38.46
N ARG A 75 4.37 -2.65 -39.51
CA ARG A 75 5.30 -1.60 -39.94
C ARG A 75 4.62 -0.29 -40.29
N LYS A 76 3.42 -0.34 -40.88
CA LYS A 76 2.60 0.84 -41.14
C LYS A 76 2.10 1.46 -39.84
N GLY A 77 1.52 0.66 -38.94
CA GLY A 77 1.02 1.13 -37.64
C GLY A 77 2.10 1.82 -36.79
N TRP A 78 3.29 1.23 -36.66
CA TRP A 78 4.40 1.86 -35.93
C TRP A 78 4.89 3.16 -36.56
N ARG A 79 4.87 3.28 -37.90
CA ARG A 79 5.19 4.54 -38.60
C ARG A 79 4.09 5.59 -38.49
N GLU A 80 2.82 5.19 -38.43
CA GLU A 80 1.70 6.11 -38.19
C GLU A 80 1.73 6.62 -36.73
N ALA A 81 2.15 5.79 -35.76
CA ALA A 81 2.37 6.18 -34.36
C ALA A 81 3.56 7.13 -34.13
N LEU A 82 4.46 7.33 -35.12
CA LEU A 82 5.48 8.40 -35.08
C LEU A 82 4.88 9.80 -35.20
N VAL A 83 3.73 9.92 -35.86
CA VAL A 83 2.99 11.18 -35.97
C VAL A 83 2.15 11.31 -34.72
N ALA A 84 2.69 12.01 -33.71
CA ALA A 84 1.98 12.31 -32.46
C ALA A 84 0.54 12.75 -32.79
N PRO A 85 -0.49 12.06 -32.25
CA PRO A 85 -1.83 12.17 -32.78
C PRO A 85 -2.34 13.60 -32.61
N VAL A 86 -2.47 14.31 -33.73
CA VAL A 86 -3.38 15.45 -33.83
C VAL A 86 -4.72 14.90 -33.38
N ALA A 87 -5.17 15.32 -32.20
CA ALA A 87 -6.36 14.75 -31.57
C ALA A 87 -7.53 14.94 -32.52
N LYS A 88 -7.90 13.86 -33.23
CA LYS A 88 -9.24 13.75 -33.81
C LYS A 88 -10.17 14.05 -32.65
N PRO A 89 -11.13 14.99 -32.79
CA PRO A 89 -12.12 15.19 -31.76
C PRO A 89 -12.96 13.93 -31.72
N THR A 90 -12.55 12.99 -30.85
CA THR A 90 -13.43 11.94 -30.35
C THR A 90 -14.63 12.69 -29.82
N ARG A 91 -15.74 12.64 -30.55
CA ARG A 91 -17.02 13.11 -30.01
C ARG A 91 -17.16 12.48 -28.62
N PRO A 92 -17.60 13.23 -27.60
CA PRO A 92 -18.00 12.57 -26.36
C PRO A 92 -19.05 11.53 -26.75
N GLN A 93 -18.67 10.25 -26.74
CA GLN A 93 -19.61 9.16 -26.93
C GLN A 93 -20.57 9.24 -25.74
N ASP A 94 -21.87 9.19 -26.02
CA ASP A 94 -22.87 9.28 -24.97
C ASP A 94 -22.59 8.19 -23.92
N PRO A 95 -22.70 8.46 -22.60
CA PRO A 95 -22.43 7.46 -21.55
C PRO A 95 -23.41 6.27 -21.53
N LEU A 96 -24.19 6.09 -22.60
CA LEU A 96 -25.18 5.05 -22.87
C LEU A 96 -24.98 4.41 -24.26
N SER A 97 -24.02 4.86 -25.08
CA SER A 97 -23.70 4.20 -26.36
C SER A 97 -22.84 2.97 -26.11
N PHE A 98 -23.49 1.87 -25.72
CA PHE A 98 -22.91 0.53 -25.75
C PHE A 98 -22.70 0.08 -27.21
N GLU A 99 -21.64 0.59 -27.84
CA GLU A 99 -21.07 -0.07 -29.02
C GLU A 99 -20.67 -1.48 -28.61
N LEU A 100 -21.18 -2.49 -29.31
CA LEU A 100 -20.89 -3.89 -29.03
C LEU A 100 -19.43 -4.16 -29.40
N VAL A 101 -18.51 -3.99 -28.44
CA VAL A 101 -17.11 -4.40 -28.57
C VAL A 101 -17.11 -5.92 -28.69
N GLY A 102 -17.15 -6.41 -29.93
CA GLY A 102 -17.22 -7.84 -30.23
C GLY A 102 -16.09 -8.58 -29.51
N ASN A 103 -16.38 -9.81 -29.08
CA ASN A 103 -15.51 -10.60 -28.19
C ASN A 103 -14.04 -10.59 -28.65
N GLU A 104 -13.81 -10.70 -29.96
CA GLU A 104 -12.49 -10.62 -30.60
C GLU A 104 -11.67 -9.39 -30.18
N ALA A 105 -12.28 -8.22 -30.09
CA ALA A 105 -11.62 -6.96 -29.71
C ALA A 105 -11.40 -6.84 -28.19
N VAL A 106 -12.11 -7.62 -27.36
CA VAL A 106 -11.80 -7.78 -25.93
C VAL A 106 -10.66 -8.78 -25.75
N GLU A 107 -10.70 -9.89 -26.48
CA GLU A 107 -9.71 -10.97 -26.40
C GLU A 107 -8.34 -10.56 -26.96
N ASN A 108 -8.31 -9.75 -28.04
CA ASN A 108 -7.08 -9.13 -28.53
C ASN A 108 -6.46 -8.18 -27.48
N LYS A 109 -7.28 -7.44 -26.71
CA LYS A 109 -6.79 -6.62 -25.59
C LYS A 109 -6.25 -7.46 -24.43
N ILE A 110 -6.80 -8.66 -24.19
CA ILE A 110 -6.25 -9.60 -23.21
C ILE A 110 -4.89 -10.12 -23.68
N LEU A 111 -4.74 -10.48 -24.95
CA LEU A 111 -3.48 -10.96 -25.53
C LEU A 111 -2.40 -9.87 -25.56
N SER A 112 -2.73 -8.64 -25.95
CA SER A 112 -1.78 -7.53 -25.93
C SER A 112 -1.41 -7.13 -24.50
N SER A 113 -2.36 -7.14 -23.54
CA SER A 113 -2.08 -6.91 -22.12
C SER A 113 -1.13 -7.95 -21.52
N ARG A 114 -1.31 -9.25 -21.85
CA ARG A 114 -0.38 -10.33 -21.45
C ARG A 114 1.03 -10.09 -21.98
N LEU A 115 1.15 -9.73 -23.27
CA LEU A 115 2.44 -9.40 -23.88
C LEU A 115 3.06 -8.17 -23.18
N VAL A 116 2.30 -7.10 -22.96
CA VAL A 116 2.75 -5.88 -22.25
C VAL A 116 3.29 -6.19 -20.86
N LEU A 117 2.61 -7.00 -20.06
CA LEU A 117 3.07 -7.36 -18.71
C LEU A 117 4.43 -8.05 -18.75
N ALA A 118 4.62 -8.98 -19.69
CA ALA A 118 5.88 -9.69 -19.88
C ALA A 118 7.01 -8.81 -20.43
N LEU A 119 6.69 -7.78 -21.24
CA LEU A 119 7.67 -6.77 -21.68
C LEU A 119 8.08 -5.87 -20.51
N LEU A 120 7.11 -5.38 -19.71
CA LEU A 120 7.38 -4.45 -18.62
C LEU A 120 8.27 -5.08 -17.54
N ASP A 121 8.07 -6.35 -17.20
CA ASP A 121 8.92 -7.09 -16.25
C ASP A 121 10.43 -7.03 -16.58
N LYS A 122 10.81 -6.94 -17.87
CA LYS A 122 12.20 -6.90 -18.32
C LYS A 122 12.73 -5.55 -18.77
N VAL A 123 11.85 -4.55 -18.95
CA VAL A 123 12.18 -3.26 -19.59
C VAL A 123 11.82 -2.04 -18.71
N THR A 124 11.27 -2.27 -17.51
CA THR A 124 10.80 -1.22 -16.59
C THR A 124 11.89 -0.19 -16.22
N TRP A 125 13.16 -0.56 -16.14
CA TRP A 125 14.20 0.37 -15.70
C TRP A 125 14.54 1.38 -16.80
N GLU A 126 14.84 0.88 -18.00
CA GLU A 126 15.22 1.63 -19.20
C GLU A 126 14.07 2.52 -19.69
N LEU A 127 12.83 2.00 -19.61
CA LEU A 127 11.61 2.74 -19.95
C LEU A 127 11.34 3.88 -18.97
N ASN A 128 11.52 3.69 -17.66
CA ASN A 128 11.35 4.77 -16.67
C ASN A 128 12.40 5.87 -16.85
N ASP A 129 13.65 5.47 -17.13
CA ASP A 129 14.74 6.39 -17.44
C ASP A 129 14.46 7.21 -18.70
N LEU A 130 13.93 6.57 -19.77
CA LEU A 130 13.54 7.27 -20.99
C LEU A 130 12.34 8.19 -20.74
N ARG A 131 11.32 7.72 -20.01
CA ARG A 131 10.15 8.52 -19.62
C ARG A 131 10.57 9.80 -18.91
N LEU A 132 11.48 9.74 -17.93
CA LEU A 132 11.96 10.94 -17.21
C LEU A 132 12.72 11.92 -18.13
N ARG A 133 13.53 11.41 -19.06
CA ARG A 133 14.25 12.25 -20.04
C ARG A 133 13.29 12.92 -21.02
N MET A 134 12.33 12.19 -21.56
CA MET A 134 11.29 12.71 -22.46
C MET A 134 10.35 13.70 -21.75
N GLN A 135 9.93 13.39 -20.52
CA GLN A 135 9.09 14.26 -19.68
C GLN A 135 9.71 15.66 -19.52
N ARG A 136 11.01 15.73 -19.21
CA ARG A 136 11.73 17.00 -19.05
C ARG A 136 11.95 17.74 -20.37
N LEU A 137 12.10 17.00 -21.47
CA LEU A 137 12.37 17.51 -22.81
C LEU A 137 11.09 18.03 -23.52
N GLU A 138 9.92 17.47 -23.19
CA GLU A 138 8.62 17.88 -23.75
C GLU A 138 7.76 18.69 -22.76
N GLY A 139 8.23 18.92 -21.53
CA GLY A 139 7.53 19.71 -20.50
C GLY A 139 6.16 19.15 -20.07
N THR A 140 5.90 17.87 -20.37
CA THR A 140 4.62 17.19 -20.16
C THR A 140 4.68 16.34 -18.88
N SER A 141 3.56 15.84 -18.35
CA SER A 141 3.56 15.04 -17.12
C SER A 141 3.95 13.57 -17.32
N ASP A 142 3.64 12.97 -18.47
CA ASP A 142 3.97 11.58 -18.86
C ASP A 142 3.90 11.47 -20.41
N LEU A 143 4.27 10.34 -20.99
CA LEU A 143 4.09 10.04 -22.42
C LEU A 143 2.61 9.98 -22.81
N ALA A 144 2.30 10.35 -24.06
CA ALA A 144 0.92 10.31 -24.56
C ALA A 144 0.35 8.88 -24.61
N ALA A 145 -0.98 8.75 -24.54
CA ALA A 145 -1.66 7.45 -24.55
C ALA A 145 -1.36 6.60 -25.79
N GLY A 146 -1.17 7.23 -26.96
CA GLY A 146 -0.78 6.60 -28.22
C GLY A 146 0.68 6.84 -28.62
N ASP A 147 1.57 7.12 -27.66
CA ASP A 147 3.01 7.34 -27.94
C ASP A 147 3.71 6.03 -28.30
N VAL A 148 4.47 6.01 -29.39
CA VAL A 148 5.20 4.81 -29.85
C VAL A 148 6.30 4.36 -28.88
N LEU A 149 6.75 5.22 -27.95
CA LEU A 149 7.65 4.86 -26.85
C LEU A 149 6.99 4.05 -25.71
N ARG A 150 5.71 3.67 -25.87
CA ARG A 150 4.98 2.81 -24.94
C ARG A 150 4.94 1.36 -25.46
N PRO A 151 5.41 0.36 -24.70
CA PRO A 151 5.23 -1.06 -25.03
C PRO A 151 3.77 -1.41 -25.37
N GLU A 152 2.82 -0.74 -24.72
CA GLU A 152 1.37 -0.90 -24.93
C GLU A 152 0.94 -0.63 -26.37
N VAL A 153 1.50 0.38 -27.03
CA VAL A 153 1.19 0.74 -28.42
C VAL A 153 1.81 -0.27 -29.40
N LEU A 154 3.04 -0.69 -29.13
CA LEU A 154 3.75 -1.65 -29.98
C LEU A 154 3.12 -3.05 -29.92
N ALA A 155 2.84 -3.55 -28.71
CA ALA A 155 2.25 -4.85 -28.45
C ALA A 155 0.78 -4.92 -28.90
N GLY A 156 0.01 -3.84 -28.71
CA GLY A 156 -1.34 -3.71 -29.27
C GLY A 156 -1.33 -3.87 -30.79
N LEU A 157 -0.50 -3.08 -31.50
CA LEU A 157 -0.39 -3.15 -32.95
C LEU A 157 0.08 -4.52 -33.48
N LEU A 158 0.95 -5.24 -32.76
CA LEU A 158 1.34 -6.60 -33.15
C LEU A 158 0.15 -7.58 -33.15
N VAL A 159 -0.66 -7.56 -32.09
CA VAL A 159 -1.83 -8.44 -31.91
C VAL A 159 -2.98 -8.02 -32.84
N ASP A 160 -3.31 -6.73 -32.88
CA ASP A 160 -4.43 -6.21 -33.67
C ASP A 160 -4.21 -6.45 -35.16
N GLN A 161 -2.98 -6.27 -35.67
CA GLN A 161 -2.67 -6.57 -37.06
C GLN A 161 -2.54 -8.08 -37.34
N TRP A 162 -2.23 -8.92 -36.34
CA TRP A 162 -2.26 -10.39 -36.51
C TRP A 162 -3.69 -10.83 -36.83
N ALA A 163 -4.66 -10.44 -35.99
CA ALA A 163 -6.07 -10.72 -36.19
C ALA A 163 -6.59 -10.08 -37.50
N ALA A 164 -6.29 -8.80 -37.76
CA ALA A 164 -6.74 -8.11 -38.98
C ALA A 164 -6.14 -8.69 -40.28
N SER A 165 -5.01 -9.40 -40.21
CA SER A 165 -4.45 -10.13 -41.36
C SER A 165 -5.15 -11.46 -41.66
N GLY A 166 -6.08 -11.91 -40.81
CA GLY A 166 -6.80 -13.18 -40.95
C GLY A 166 -6.05 -14.40 -40.42
N MET A 167 -5.06 -14.22 -39.54
CA MET A 167 -4.38 -15.34 -38.86
C MET A 167 -5.10 -15.75 -37.59
N SER A 168 -5.18 -17.06 -37.31
CA SER A 168 -5.97 -17.60 -36.19
C SER A 168 -5.38 -17.22 -34.82
N ARG A 169 -6.23 -17.25 -33.80
CA ARG A 169 -5.83 -16.99 -32.41
C ARG A 169 -5.04 -18.15 -31.81
N GLU A 170 -5.38 -19.40 -32.13
CA GLU A 170 -4.61 -20.56 -31.68
C GLU A 170 -3.17 -20.49 -32.20
N ALA A 171 -2.98 -20.07 -33.46
CA ALA A 171 -1.66 -19.81 -34.01
C ALA A 171 -0.89 -18.75 -33.22
N TRP A 172 -1.52 -17.62 -32.84
CA TRP A 172 -0.88 -16.60 -31.98
C TRP A 172 -0.46 -17.18 -30.62
N VAL A 173 -1.36 -17.88 -29.94
CA VAL A 173 -1.08 -18.47 -28.62
C VAL A 173 0.09 -19.47 -28.71
N SER A 174 0.16 -20.26 -29.79
CA SER A 174 1.25 -21.23 -30.02
C SER A 174 2.65 -20.62 -30.23
N VAL A 175 2.73 -19.31 -30.53
CA VAL A 175 3.98 -18.58 -30.79
C VAL A 175 4.23 -17.42 -29.82
N GLN A 176 3.32 -17.17 -28.88
CA GLN A 176 3.36 -15.99 -28.00
C GLN A 176 4.69 -15.87 -27.24
N ASP A 177 5.22 -16.97 -26.71
CA ASP A 177 6.48 -16.99 -25.95
C ASP A 177 7.70 -16.60 -26.81
N VAL A 178 7.66 -16.95 -28.10
CA VAL A 178 8.72 -16.65 -29.08
C VAL A 178 8.64 -15.19 -29.51
N VAL A 179 7.43 -14.69 -29.77
CA VAL A 179 7.15 -13.26 -30.00
C VAL A 179 7.61 -12.43 -28.81
N GLN A 180 7.24 -12.84 -27.59
CA GLN A 180 7.64 -12.20 -26.34
C GLN A 180 9.15 -12.13 -26.19
N LYS A 181 9.86 -13.26 -26.31
CA LYS A 181 11.32 -13.31 -26.13
C LYS A 181 12.05 -12.40 -27.12
N ALA A 182 11.75 -12.54 -28.42
CA ALA A 182 12.38 -11.74 -29.46
C ALA A 182 12.09 -10.23 -29.31
N LEU A 183 10.90 -9.87 -28.82
CA LEU A 183 10.50 -8.49 -28.59
C LEU A 183 11.12 -7.89 -27.32
N VAL A 184 11.30 -8.67 -26.24
CA VAL A 184 12.08 -8.24 -25.05
C VAL A 184 13.51 -7.91 -25.46
N ASP A 185 14.22 -8.85 -26.08
CA ASP A 185 15.64 -8.71 -26.41
C ASP A 185 15.91 -7.47 -27.28
N ARG A 186 14.99 -7.15 -28.21
CA ARG A 186 15.06 -5.99 -29.09
C ARG A 186 14.60 -4.69 -28.43
N LEU A 187 13.57 -4.71 -27.58
CA LEU A 187 13.13 -3.50 -26.87
C LEU A 187 14.16 -3.02 -25.86
N THR A 188 14.75 -3.90 -25.04
CA THR A 188 15.81 -3.51 -24.10
C THR A 188 16.96 -2.79 -24.82
N GLN A 189 17.39 -3.30 -25.98
CA GLN A 189 18.39 -2.65 -26.85
C GLN A 189 17.93 -1.27 -27.35
N ALA A 190 16.68 -1.15 -27.82
CA ALA A 190 16.13 0.11 -28.32
C ALA A 190 15.99 1.19 -27.22
N TYR A 191 15.54 0.82 -26.02
CA TYR A 191 15.45 1.76 -24.89
C TYR A 191 16.83 2.15 -24.35
N HIS A 192 17.82 1.25 -24.32
CA HIS A 192 19.20 1.64 -23.99
C HIS A 192 19.74 2.68 -24.98
N ARG A 193 19.62 2.43 -26.31
CA ARG A 193 20.12 3.37 -27.34
C ARG A 193 19.38 4.72 -27.33
N ALA A 194 18.07 4.71 -27.09
CA ALA A 194 17.28 5.94 -26.94
C ALA A 194 17.72 6.78 -25.74
N ASN A 195 18.02 6.13 -24.60
CA ASN A 195 18.60 6.79 -23.44
C ASN A 195 20.02 7.31 -23.72
N GLU A 196 20.87 6.49 -24.34
CA GLU A 196 22.27 6.87 -24.65
C GLU A 196 22.33 8.10 -25.58
N PHE A 197 21.52 8.12 -26.64
CA PHE A 197 21.41 9.27 -27.55
C PHE A 197 20.99 10.56 -26.83
N LEU A 198 20.08 10.46 -25.86
CA LEU A 198 19.67 11.60 -25.03
C LEU A 198 20.77 12.04 -24.05
N ILE A 199 21.50 11.10 -23.44
CA ILE A 199 22.66 11.37 -22.58
C ILE A 199 23.78 12.07 -23.37
N GLN A 200 24.12 11.57 -24.57
CA GLN A 200 25.09 12.19 -25.48
C GLN A 200 24.69 13.61 -25.92
N ARG A 201 23.38 13.93 -25.90
CA ARG A 201 22.82 15.26 -26.18
C ARG A 201 22.62 16.12 -24.92
N GLY A 202 23.10 15.68 -23.76
CA GLY A 202 23.05 16.42 -22.49
C GLY A 202 21.71 16.37 -21.75
N VAL A 203 20.77 15.54 -22.19
CA VAL A 203 19.40 15.47 -21.64
C VAL A 203 19.38 14.55 -20.42
N VAL A 204 19.64 15.14 -19.25
CA VAL A 204 19.73 14.44 -17.94
C VAL A 204 20.71 13.27 -18.02
N PRO A 205 22.04 13.53 -18.11
CA PRO A 205 23.04 12.47 -18.05
C PRO A 205 22.91 11.67 -16.74
N ASP A 206 23.06 12.35 -15.60
CA ASP A 206 22.89 11.76 -14.28
C ASP A 206 21.41 11.73 -13.83
N ILE A 207 20.72 10.61 -14.10
CA ILE A 207 19.53 10.27 -13.31
C ILE A 207 20.03 9.79 -11.94
N ASN A 208 19.89 10.66 -10.94
CA ASN A 208 20.56 10.51 -9.65
C ASN A 208 19.98 9.36 -8.81
N VAL A 209 20.55 8.16 -8.98
CA VAL A 209 20.14 6.90 -8.34
C VAL A 209 20.02 7.01 -6.82
N LYS A 210 20.81 7.89 -6.17
CA LYS A 210 20.75 8.12 -4.71
C LYS A 210 19.37 8.65 -4.26
N ALA A 211 18.65 9.40 -5.09
CA ALA A 211 17.28 9.85 -4.80
C ALA A 211 16.24 8.72 -4.90
N ARG A 212 16.59 7.60 -5.58
CA ARG A 212 15.78 6.37 -5.63
C ARG A 212 16.06 5.52 -4.38
N VAL A 213 17.33 5.33 -4.02
CA VAL A 213 17.76 4.59 -2.82
C VAL A 213 17.30 5.26 -1.51
N GLN A 214 17.37 6.60 -1.40
CA GLN A 214 16.86 7.34 -0.22
C GLN A 214 15.34 7.29 -0.04
N ARG A 215 14.58 6.69 -0.99
CA ARG A 215 13.14 6.41 -0.84
C ARG A 215 12.86 4.93 -0.52
N SER A 216 13.89 4.12 -0.32
CA SER A 216 13.80 2.69 0.02
C SER A 216 14.59 2.32 1.28
N ALA A 217 14.97 3.30 2.10
CA ALA A 217 15.62 3.10 3.40
C ALA A 217 14.65 3.50 4.54
N PRO A 218 14.29 2.57 5.44
CA PRO A 218 13.69 2.93 6.73
C PRO A 218 14.63 3.82 7.55
N GLY A 219 14.08 4.68 8.40
CA GLY A 219 14.86 5.66 9.17
C GLY A 219 15.72 5.03 10.27
N GLY A 220 16.97 4.69 9.95
CA GLY A 220 18.01 4.33 10.92
C GLY A 220 18.59 5.56 11.65
N ALA A 221 19.05 5.37 12.89
CA ALA A 221 19.60 6.44 13.72
C ALA A 221 20.95 7.00 13.20
N ARG A 222 21.30 8.20 13.67
CA ARG A 222 22.63 8.82 13.43
C ARG A 222 23.76 7.91 13.93
N PRO A 223 24.78 7.58 13.11
CA PRO A 223 26.04 7.04 13.60
C PRO A 223 26.92 8.16 14.19
N SER A 224 27.53 7.89 15.35
CA SER A 224 28.60 8.72 15.90
C SER A 224 29.92 8.47 15.15
N ALA A 225 30.78 9.49 15.05
CA ALA A 225 32.11 9.35 14.46
C ALA A 225 33.05 8.53 15.39
N PRO A 226 34.02 7.78 14.85
CA PRO A 226 34.85 6.87 15.65
C PRO A 226 35.97 7.58 16.41
N ALA A 227 36.30 7.07 17.60
CA ALA A 227 37.57 7.33 18.28
C ALA A 227 38.56 6.21 17.96
N ASN A 228 39.81 6.55 17.64
CA ASN A 228 40.89 5.58 17.44
C ASN A 228 41.62 5.28 18.79
N PRO A 229 42.32 4.14 18.89
CA PRO A 229 42.84 3.64 20.17
C PRO A 229 44.14 4.34 20.61
N ALA A 230 44.38 4.33 21.92
CA ALA A 230 45.67 4.59 22.55
C ALA A 230 45.85 3.64 23.76
N GLU A 231 47.07 3.19 24.00
CA GLU A 231 47.40 2.17 24.99
C GLU A 231 47.57 2.76 26.40
N THR A 232 47.30 1.96 27.44
CA THR A 232 47.47 2.36 28.85
C THR A 232 48.68 1.74 29.51
N THR A 233 49.83 2.43 29.48
CA THR A 233 50.90 2.20 30.48
C THR A 233 51.71 3.48 30.74
N SER A 234 52.05 3.71 32.02
CA SER A 234 53.12 4.61 32.51
C SER A 234 53.06 6.12 32.19
N GLY A 235 52.50 6.89 33.14
CA GLY A 235 53.37 7.59 34.10
C GLY A 235 53.84 9.04 33.85
N TYR A 236 53.54 9.89 34.83
CA TYR A 236 54.31 11.07 35.27
C TYR A 236 54.40 12.36 34.42
N ASN A 237 53.55 13.33 34.84
CA ASN A 237 53.96 14.61 35.46
C ASN A 237 54.02 15.94 34.63
N THR A 238 53.75 17.04 35.36
CA THR A 238 54.13 18.46 35.12
C THR A 238 53.73 19.22 33.84
N GLY A 239 52.94 20.29 34.04
CA GLY A 239 53.36 21.65 33.66
C GLY A 239 52.67 22.32 32.45
N PRO A 240 52.02 23.50 32.62
CA PRO A 240 51.47 24.29 31.51
C PRO A 240 52.44 25.37 30.99
N GLY A 241 52.26 25.79 29.73
CA GLY A 241 53.02 26.87 29.09
C GLY A 241 52.15 27.73 28.15
N GLN A 242 52.48 29.02 28.06
CA GLN A 242 51.81 30.03 27.22
C GLN A 242 52.74 30.49 26.07
N GLY A 243 52.20 31.26 25.11
CA GLY A 243 52.96 31.89 24.01
C GLY A 243 52.49 31.40 22.64
N MET A 244 51.90 32.16 21.71
CA MET A 244 51.92 33.59 21.32
C MET A 244 52.97 33.98 20.27
N GLU A 245 52.46 34.66 19.24
CA GLU A 245 53.11 35.61 18.32
C GLU A 245 53.92 35.19 17.07
N SER A 246 53.92 36.16 16.14
CA SER A 246 54.87 36.42 15.03
C SER A 246 54.76 35.64 13.71
N GLY A 247 54.45 36.39 12.64
CA GLY A 247 55.01 36.19 11.29
C GLY A 247 56.41 36.84 11.18
N PRO A 248 56.86 37.43 10.04
CA PRO A 248 56.06 38.02 8.95
C PRO A 248 56.61 37.75 7.51
N GLY A 249 56.12 38.52 6.52
CA GLY A 249 56.49 38.47 5.10
C GLY A 249 55.43 37.75 4.26
N GLY A 250 54.94 38.24 3.11
CA GLY A 250 55.45 39.26 2.18
C GLY A 250 55.67 38.61 0.79
N ALA A 251 55.32 39.21 -0.35
CA ALA A 251 54.76 40.55 -0.58
C ALA A 251 54.25 40.74 -2.04
N TYR A 252 53.15 41.52 -2.22
CA TYR A 252 52.75 42.26 -3.46
C TYR A 252 52.47 41.42 -4.74
N VAL A 253 51.75 41.83 -5.81
CA VAL A 253 50.79 42.92 -6.16
C VAL A 253 50.04 42.42 -7.43
N ARG A 254 48.82 42.82 -7.84
CA ARG A 254 47.89 43.91 -7.44
C ARG A 254 46.56 43.29 -6.91
N GLY A 255 45.29 43.68 -7.14
CA GLY A 255 44.56 44.68 -7.94
C GLY A 255 43.66 44.03 -9.02
N SER A 256 42.38 44.40 -9.21
CA SER A 256 41.61 45.53 -8.65
C SER A 256 40.13 45.16 -8.35
N GLY A 257 39.60 45.64 -7.23
CA GLY A 257 38.16 45.92 -7.03
C GLY A 257 37.88 47.42 -7.23
N PRO A 258 36.99 48.07 -6.44
CA PRO A 258 36.04 47.52 -5.46
C PRO A 258 34.65 48.24 -5.47
N ALA A 259 33.77 47.89 -4.51
CA ALA A 259 32.77 48.79 -3.87
C ALA A 259 31.61 49.38 -4.75
N ALA A 260 30.55 50.00 -4.19
CA ALA A 260 29.76 49.70 -2.97
C ALA A 260 28.43 50.52 -2.99
N ALA A 261 27.49 50.12 -2.12
CA ALA A 261 26.44 50.93 -1.48
C ALA A 261 25.31 51.63 -2.31
N SER A 262 24.08 51.47 -1.77
CA SER A 262 22.98 52.44 -1.66
C SER A 262 22.43 53.20 -2.88
N ALA A 263 21.11 53.05 -3.11
CA ALA A 263 20.15 54.18 -3.04
C ALA A 263 18.68 53.70 -2.96
N PHE A 264 17.82 54.47 -2.27
CA PHE A 264 16.36 54.30 -2.22
C PHE A 264 15.67 55.26 -3.20
N ARG A 265 14.69 54.78 -3.99
CA ARG A 265 13.52 55.48 -4.60
C ARG A 265 12.75 54.45 -5.45
N GLY A 266 11.44 54.52 -5.65
CA GLY A 266 10.43 55.47 -5.16
C GLY A 266 9.47 55.92 -6.27
N ALA A 267 8.17 55.97 -5.98
CA ALA A 267 7.07 56.52 -6.80
C ALA A 267 6.56 55.70 -8.03
N SER A 268 5.47 54.97 -7.79
CA SER A 268 4.17 55.00 -8.49
C SER A 268 4.00 55.73 -9.84
N GLY A 269 3.29 55.06 -10.76
CA GLY A 269 2.40 55.64 -11.77
C GLY A 269 2.34 54.81 -13.06
N ALA A 270 1.28 54.76 -13.87
CA ALA A 270 -0.15 55.10 -13.78
C ALA A 270 -0.73 54.90 -15.21
N PHE A 271 -2.04 55.10 -15.39
CA PHE A 271 -2.79 55.08 -16.67
C PHE A 271 -3.02 53.67 -17.28
N GLY A 272 -4.20 53.37 -17.86
CA GLY A 272 -5.38 54.23 -18.06
C GLY A 272 -6.73 53.47 -18.05
N ARG A 273 -7.79 54.21 -17.73
CA ARG A 273 -9.20 53.76 -17.77
C ARG A 273 -9.77 53.81 -19.20
N ALA A 274 -10.82 53.03 -19.43
CA ALA A 274 -12.00 53.49 -20.17
C ALA A 274 -13.28 53.09 -19.41
N SER A 275 -14.28 53.97 -19.36
CA SER A 275 -15.61 53.72 -18.75
C SER A 275 -16.63 53.52 -19.88
N GLY A 276 -17.55 52.55 -19.83
CA GLY A 276 -18.89 52.69 -19.20
C GLY A 276 -19.94 53.16 -20.24
N PRO A 277 -21.25 53.33 -19.93
CA PRO A 277 -22.03 52.94 -18.74
C PRO A 277 -22.67 51.53 -18.92
N THR A 278 -23.91 51.08 -18.64
CA THR A 278 -25.23 51.64 -18.18
C THR A 278 -26.05 50.68 -17.30
N SER A 279 -26.58 51.23 -16.20
CA SER A 279 -27.86 50.94 -15.49
C SER A 279 -28.59 49.59 -15.60
N GLY A 280 -28.86 48.97 -14.44
CA GLY A 280 -29.98 48.05 -14.18
C GLY A 280 -30.12 47.74 -12.68
N ARG A 281 -31.20 48.20 -12.01
CA ARG A 281 -31.37 48.14 -10.54
C ARG A 281 -32.83 47.83 -10.17
N GLY A 282 -33.09 46.79 -9.38
CA GLY A 282 -34.43 46.48 -8.87
C GLY A 282 -34.51 45.10 -8.15
N PRO A 283 -35.06 45.01 -6.91
CA PRO A 283 -35.14 43.75 -6.16
C PRO A 283 -36.58 43.28 -5.81
N THR A 284 -36.75 41.99 -5.50
CA THR A 284 -37.83 41.45 -4.65
C THR A 284 -37.35 40.24 -3.86
N SER A 285 -38.14 39.82 -2.86
CA SER A 285 -37.75 38.92 -1.77
C SER A 285 -38.52 37.61 -1.70
N GLY A 286 -37.83 36.53 -1.32
CA GLY A 286 -38.32 35.56 -0.33
C GLY A 286 -39.33 34.48 -0.75
N ALA A 287 -38.89 33.21 -0.73
CA ALA A 287 -39.72 32.03 -0.50
C ALA A 287 -38.87 30.89 0.10
N ALA A 288 -39.47 30.04 0.92
CA ALA A 288 -38.88 28.80 1.42
C ALA A 288 -39.13 27.62 0.44
N PRO A 289 -38.40 26.48 0.53
CA PRO A 289 -38.33 25.52 -0.57
C PRO A 289 -39.48 24.49 -0.58
N PRO A 290 -39.86 23.97 -1.77
CA PRO A 290 -40.57 22.71 -1.90
C PRO A 290 -39.59 21.53 -1.84
N SER A 291 -39.96 20.46 -1.13
CA SER A 291 -39.23 19.19 -1.13
C SER A 291 -39.55 18.37 -2.38
N SER A 292 -38.57 17.64 -2.94
CA SER A 292 -38.87 16.51 -3.83
C SER A 292 -37.72 15.50 -3.99
N ARG A 293 -38.10 14.21 -3.85
CA ARG A 293 -37.54 12.99 -4.46
C ARG A 293 -36.01 12.75 -4.43
N MET A 294 -35.64 11.79 -3.59
CA MET A 294 -34.53 10.86 -3.82
C MET A 294 -34.61 10.25 -5.25
N GLY A 295 -33.47 10.14 -5.93
CA GLY A 295 -33.34 9.48 -7.24
C GLY A 295 -31.98 8.76 -7.35
N PRO A 296 -31.87 7.65 -8.12
CA PRO A 296 -30.73 6.74 -8.06
C PRO A 296 -29.47 7.22 -8.83
N SER A 297 -28.88 8.33 -8.41
CA SER A 297 -27.65 8.90 -8.98
C SER A 297 -26.37 8.26 -8.40
N GLY A 298 -26.30 6.93 -8.39
CA GLY A 298 -25.26 6.16 -7.67
C GLY A 298 -24.09 5.60 -8.50
N ALA A 299 -24.16 5.67 -9.85
CA ALA A 299 -23.21 4.98 -10.74
C ALA A 299 -22.15 5.91 -11.36
N PHE A 300 -22.55 7.02 -11.98
CA PHE A 300 -21.65 7.91 -12.74
C PHE A 300 -20.58 8.63 -11.90
N THR A 301 -20.76 8.71 -10.58
CA THR A 301 -19.75 9.20 -9.64
C THR A 301 -18.62 8.20 -9.41
N ARG A 302 -18.88 6.89 -9.50
CA ARG A 302 -17.90 5.84 -9.15
C ARG A 302 -16.76 5.77 -10.17
N THR A 303 -17.07 5.65 -11.46
CA THR A 303 -16.06 5.57 -12.53
C THR A 303 -15.26 6.86 -12.70
N ALA A 304 -15.91 8.01 -12.47
CA ALA A 304 -15.25 9.31 -12.45
C ALA A 304 -14.26 9.43 -11.27
N GLU A 305 -14.63 8.97 -10.08
CA GLU A 305 -13.72 8.98 -8.92
C GLU A 305 -12.63 7.91 -9.05
N GLU A 306 -12.91 6.70 -9.55
CA GLU A 306 -11.92 5.63 -9.79
C GLU A 306 -10.79 6.10 -10.72
N THR A 307 -11.13 6.76 -11.85
CA THR A 307 -10.16 7.39 -12.76
C THR A 307 -9.33 8.48 -12.07
N ARG A 308 -9.94 9.19 -11.10
CA ARG A 308 -9.31 10.26 -10.30
C ARG A 308 -8.41 9.70 -9.19
N MET A 309 -8.73 8.53 -8.64
CA MET A 309 -7.92 7.83 -7.63
C MET A 309 -6.62 7.28 -8.21
N LEU A 310 -6.58 7.02 -9.52
CA LEU A 310 -5.37 6.61 -10.26
C LEU A 310 -4.45 7.78 -10.64
N THR A 311 -4.96 9.02 -10.63
CA THR A 311 -4.26 10.21 -11.16
C THR A 311 -4.07 11.34 -10.14
N THR A 312 -4.61 11.20 -8.93
CA THR A 312 -4.37 12.08 -7.78
C THR A 312 -3.95 11.26 -6.57
N GLY A 313 -3.48 11.91 -5.50
CA GLY A 313 -2.90 11.24 -4.34
C GLY A 313 -3.81 10.17 -3.71
N THR A 314 -3.18 9.18 -3.07
CA THR A 314 -3.85 8.09 -2.32
C THR A 314 -4.96 8.64 -1.41
N PRO A 315 -6.05 7.90 -1.13
CA PRO A 315 -7.13 8.40 -0.27
C PRO A 315 -6.62 8.90 1.09
N LEU A 316 -5.73 8.16 1.75
CA LEU A 316 -5.06 8.62 2.97
C LEU A 316 -4.27 9.92 2.77
N SER A 317 -3.53 10.07 1.67
CA SER A 317 -2.82 11.32 1.40
C SER A 317 -3.79 12.49 1.19
N ARG A 318 -4.96 12.27 0.57
CA ARG A 318 -6.01 13.28 0.42
C ARG A 318 -6.68 13.64 1.76
N VAL A 319 -6.98 12.65 2.61
CA VAL A 319 -7.51 12.89 3.97
C VAL A 319 -6.48 13.62 4.84
N ARG A 320 -5.22 13.16 4.85
CA ARG A 320 -4.12 13.79 5.61
C ARG A 320 -3.80 15.20 5.10
N GLN A 321 -3.86 15.45 3.78
CA GLN A 321 -3.72 16.80 3.21
C GLN A 321 -4.90 17.72 3.58
N ARG A 322 -6.14 17.23 3.58
CA ARG A 322 -7.31 18.01 4.07
C ARG A 322 -7.13 18.38 5.54
N ALA A 323 -6.77 17.41 6.38
CA ALA A 323 -6.56 17.61 7.81
C ALA A 323 -5.39 18.56 8.12
N GLN A 324 -4.26 18.43 7.42
CA GLN A 324 -3.15 19.40 7.48
C GLN A 324 -3.56 20.79 6.95
N GLY A 325 -4.47 20.85 5.96
CA GLY A 325 -5.06 22.09 5.47
C GLY A 325 -5.89 22.83 6.53
N VAL A 326 -6.68 22.10 7.32
CA VAL A 326 -7.44 22.66 8.46
C VAL A 326 -6.51 23.26 9.51
N LEU A 327 -5.45 22.55 9.90
CA LEU A 327 -4.43 23.09 10.82
C LEU A 327 -3.66 24.28 10.21
N GLY A 328 -3.36 24.24 8.91
CA GLY A 328 -2.74 25.34 8.19
C GLY A 328 -3.61 26.60 8.12
N GLN A 329 -4.94 26.44 7.97
CA GLN A 329 -5.90 27.54 8.08
C GLN A 329 -5.95 28.10 9.51
N LEU A 330 -5.96 27.24 10.53
CA LEU A 330 -5.93 27.66 11.94
C LEU A 330 -4.68 28.46 12.28
N ARG A 331 -3.50 27.95 11.92
CA ARG A 331 -2.22 28.64 12.14
C ARG A 331 -2.18 29.98 11.42
N ARG A 332 -2.68 30.07 10.18
CA ARG A 332 -2.77 31.35 9.45
C ARG A 332 -3.74 32.31 10.12
N MET A 333 -4.95 31.88 10.48
CA MET A 333 -5.94 32.72 11.16
C MET A 333 -5.39 33.26 12.49
N LEU A 334 -4.65 32.45 13.24
CA LEU A 334 -3.97 32.88 14.46
C LEU A 334 -2.89 33.92 14.15
N SER A 335 -1.93 33.64 13.27
CA SER A 335 -0.86 34.61 12.93
C SER A 335 -1.36 35.89 12.25
N ASP A 336 -2.47 35.87 11.52
CA ASP A 336 -3.05 37.06 10.87
C ASP A 336 -3.90 37.91 11.84
N ARG A 337 -4.55 37.31 12.86
CA ARG A 337 -5.49 37.99 13.78
C ARG A 337 -4.97 38.20 15.20
N VAL A 338 -3.84 37.60 15.57
CA VAL A 338 -3.27 37.60 16.91
C VAL A 338 -1.78 37.98 16.82
N SER A 339 -1.46 39.25 17.09
CA SER A 339 -0.11 39.82 16.94
C SER A 339 0.98 39.07 17.71
N ASP A 340 0.59 38.46 18.83
CA ASP A 340 1.51 37.90 19.82
C ASP A 340 1.66 36.36 19.67
N PHE A 341 1.02 35.75 18.66
CA PHE A 341 1.00 34.30 18.47
C PHE A 341 2.25 33.79 17.72
N ASP A 342 3.34 33.53 18.45
CA ASP A 342 4.52 32.83 17.93
C ASP A 342 4.34 31.30 18.00
N ALA A 343 3.95 30.70 16.88
CA ALA A 343 3.82 29.25 16.73
C ALA A 343 5.13 28.45 16.86
N THR A 344 6.26 29.07 17.21
CA THR A 344 7.58 28.45 17.39
C THR A 344 8.18 28.63 18.79
N ARG A 345 7.50 29.36 19.70
CA ARG A 345 7.99 29.59 21.07
C ARG A 345 6.95 29.15 22.12
N PRO A 346 7.27 28.18 22.99
CA PRO A 346 6.43 27.89 24.15
C PRO A 346 6.51 29.07 25.13
N ALA A 347 5.36 29.48 25.66
CA ALA A 347 5.24 30.54 26.66
C ALA A 347 4.45 30.02 27.87
N PRO A 348 4.88 30.30 29.12
CA PRO A 348 4.10 29.94 30.29
C PRO A 348 2.82 30.79 30.36
N PRO A 349 1.69 30.25 30.86
CA PRO A 349 0.48 31.03 31.07
C PRO A 349 0.72 32.19 32.06
N SER A 350 0.06 33.32 31.81
CA SER A 350 0.05 34.46 32.71
C SER A 350 -0.46 34.06 34.11
N PRO A 351 0.05 34.65 35.21
CA PRO A 351 -0.25 34.17 36.57
C PRO A 351 -1.74 34.15 36.93
N ALA A 352 -2.53 35.09 36.40
CA ALA A 352 -3.97 35.14 36.62
C ALA A 352 -4.73 34.00 35.89
N LEU A 353 -4.29 33.65 34.67
CA LEU A 353 -4.82 32.50 33.93
C LEU A 353 -4.37 31.17 34.56
N ALA A 354 -3.10 31.07 34.97
CA ALA A 354 -2.56 29.89 35.65
C ALA A 354 -3.32 29.58 36.95
N ALA A 355 -3.54 30.60 37.80
CA ALA A 355 -4.33 30.47 39.02
C ALA A 355 -5.77 30.02 38.73
N ALA A 356 -6.39 30.56 37.67
CA ALA A 356 -7.75 30.20 37.27
C ALA A 356 -7.86 28.75 36.75
N ILE A 357 -6.84 28.28 36.03
CA ILE A 357 -6.75 26.89 35.58
C ILE A 357 -6.78 25.96 36.81
N SER A 358 -5.90 26.19 37.79
CA SER A 358 -5.81 25.34 39.00
C SER A 358 -7.00 25.48 39.94
N GLU A 359 -7.62 26.67 40.02
CA GLU A 359 -8.90 26.89 40.72
C GLU A 359 -10.00 25.99 40.14
N PHE A 360 -10.16 25.98 38.82
CA PHE A 360 -11.15 25.15 38.15
C PHE A 360 -10.80 23.66 38.11
N GLU A 361 -9.53 23.26 38.04
CA GLU A 361 -9.11 21.83 38.16
C GLU A 361 -9.46 21.27 39.55
N SER A 362 -9.28 22.09 40.59
CA SER A 362 -9.61 21.73 41.98
C SER A 362 -11.12 21.55 42.17
N ALA A 363 -11.93 22.42 41.57
CA ALA A 363 -13.39 22.31 41.58
C ALA A 363 -13.89 21.09 40.78
N GLU A 364 -13.34 20.87 39.58
CA GLU A 364 -13.71 19.75 38.70
C GLU A 364 -13.40 18.38 39.33
N SER A 365 -12.31 18.29 40.11
CA SER A 365 -11.97 17.10 40.90
C SER A 365 -12.98 16.79 42.01
N ALA A 366 -13.71 17.80 42.52
CA ALA A 366 -14.74 17.63 43.54
C ALA A 366 -16.15 17.42 42.94
N GLU A 367 -16.46 18.08 41.82
CA GLU A 367 -17.79 18.01 41.19
C GLU A 367 -18.08 16.65 40.53
N TYR A 368 -17.04 15.98 40.00
CA TYR A 368 -17.15 14.63 39.42
C TYR A 368 -16.91 13.49 40.43
N ALA A 369 -17.01 13.75 41.73
CA ALA A 369 -16.77 12.76 42.77
C ALA A 369 -17.94 11.77 43.01
N ASP A 370 -19.16 12.07 42.54
CA ASP A 370 -20.33 11.19 42.67
C ASP A 370 -20.33 10.09 41.59
N PRO A 371 -20.23 8.79 41.95
CA PRO A 371 -20.22 7.69 40.98
C PRO A 371 -21.60 7.37 40.38
N ASN A 372 -22.70 7.88 40.95
CA ASN A 372 -24.07 7.44 40.64
C ASN A 372 -24.82 8.31 39.62
N VAL A 373 -24.17 9.35 39.06
CA VAL A 373 -24.81 10.23 38.08
C VAL A 373 -25.00 9.49 36.75
N VAL A 374 -26.25 9.23 36.38
CA VAL A 374 -26.62 8.68 35.06
C VAL A 374 -26.48 9.79 34.01
N TYR A 375 -25.44 9.70 33.18
CA TYR A 375 -25.15 10.69 32.15
C TYR A 375 -26.00 10.49 30.89
N ASP A 376 -27.11 11.23 30.81
CA ASP A 376 -27.99 11.30 29.64
C ASP A 376 -27.61 12.45 28.68
N SER A 377 -28.42 12.66 27.63
CA SER A 377 -28.21 13.77 26.68
C SER A 377 -28.37 15.14 27.34
N ALA A 378 -29.26 15.29 28.34
CA ALA A 378 -29.43 16.55 29.06
C ALA A 378 -28.22 16.90 29.92
N ALA A 379 -27.58 15.91 30.55
CA ALA A 379 -26.32 16.08 31.28
C ALA A 379 -25.20 16.58 30.36
N VAL A 380 -25.05 16.01 29.15
CA VAL A 380 -24.07 16.49 28.15
C VAL A 380 -24.33 17.94 27.75
N HIS A 381 -25.60 18.35 27.58
CA HIS A 381 -25.97 19.75 27.29
C HIS A 381 -25.63 20.70 28.44
N GLN A 382 -25.88 20.30 29.70
CA GLN A 382 -25.49 21.10 30.87
C GLN A 382 -23.97 21.27 30.95
N VAL A 383 -23.21 20.20 30.76
CA VAL A 383 -21.74 20.21 30.77
C VAL A 383 -21.20 21.11 29.65
N ALA A 384 -21.76 21.03 28.43
CA ALA A 384 -21.41 21.94 27.33
C ALA A 384 -21.70 23.43 27.66
N GLY A 385 -22.72 23.71 28.48
CA GLY A 385 -22.98 25.03 29.06
C GLY A 385 -21.87 25.48 30.02
N ARG A 386 -21.59 24.68 31.06
CA ARG A 386 -20.55 24.98 32.08
C ARG A 386 -19.17 25.21 31.42
N LEU A 387 -18.78 24.39 30.45
CA LEU A 387 -17.53 24.52 29.69
C LEU A 387 -17.42 25.84 28.91
N ARG A 388 -18.54 26.47 28.54
CA ARG A 388 -18.58 27.77 27.86
C ARG A 388 -18.48 28.93 28.84
N GLU A 389 -19.08 28.82 30.01
CA GLU A 389 -18.96 29.80 31.10
C GLU A 389 -17.55 29.81 31.69
N ARG A 390 -16.95 28.63 31.86
CA ARG A 390 -15.53 28.41 32.17
C ARG A 390 -14.60 29.04 31.13
N ALA A 391 -14.87 28.86 29.83
CA ALA A 391 -14.09 29.49 28.77
C ALA A 391 -14.16 31.02 28.82
N ASN A 392 -15.33 31.61 29.05
CA ASN A 392 -15.48 33.06 29.20
C ASN A 392 -14.71 33.62 30.41
N THR A 393 -14.73 32.90 31.54
CA THR A 393 -14.02 33.32 32.77
C THR A 393 -12.50 33.08 32.71
N LEU A 394 -12.05 32.09 31.95
CA LEU A 394 -10.63 31.93 31.61
C LEU A 394 -10.15 33.05 30.67
N LYS A 395 -10.92 33.41 29.64
CA LYS A 395 -10.59 34.54 28.75
C LYS A 395 -10.55 35.89 29.46
N SER A 396 -11.39 36.14 30.46
CA SER A 396 -11.36 37.41 31.21
C SER A 396 -10.17 37.51 32.18
N LYS A 397 -9.60 36.36 32.61
CA LYS A 397 -8.37 36.29 33.41
C LYS A 397 -7.09 36.15 32.56
N ALA A 398 -7.19 35.93 31.25
CA ALA A 398 -6.07 35.87 30.31
C ALA A 398 -5.50 37.25 29.97
N ALA A 399 -4.17 37.38 30.02
CA ALA A 399 -3.45 38.64 29.82
C ALA A 399 -3.07 38.91 28.36
N SER A 400 -2.78 37.87 27.57
CA SER A 400 -2.38 38.03 26.17
C SER A 400 -3.51 37.70 25.18
N THR A 401 -3.40 38.25 23.96
CA THR A 401 -4.33 37.92 22.87
C THR A 401 -4.21 36.45 22.44
N ALA A 402 -3.00 35.88 22.50
CA ALA A 402 -2.72 34.48 22.22
C ALA A 402 -3.34 33.51 23.24
N GLU A 403 -3.35 33.85 24.52
CA GLU A 403 -4.04 33.09 25.56
C GLU A 403 -5.55 33.05 25.30
N LYS A 404 -6.17 34.22 25.06
CA LYS A 404 -7.62 34.31 24.78
C LYS A 404 -8.04 33.50 23.55
N ALA A 405 -7.28 33.61 22.47
CA ALA A 405 -7.50 32.83 21.25
C ALA A 405 -7.38 31.32 21.51
N THR A 406 -6.36 30.89 22.26
CA THR A 406 -6.14 29.49 22.64
C THR A 406 -7.32 28.94 23.47
N VAL A 407 -7.80 29.70 24.46
CA VAL A 407 -8.97 29.34 25.27
C VAL A 407 -10.24 29.22 24.40
N GLU A 408 -10.53 30.18 23.53
CA GLU A 408 -11.73 30.14 22.67
C GLU A 408 -11.68 28.95 21.69
N ILE A 409 -10.53 28.68 21.06
CA ILE A 409 -10.36 27.59 20.10
C ILE A 409 -10.55 26.23 20.78
N VAL A 410 -9.91 26.00 21.94
CA VAL A 410 -10.08 24.75 22.69
C VAL A 410 -11.53 24.59 23.16
N ALA A 411 -12.16 25.66 23.65
CA ALA A 411 -13.57 25.63 24.04
C ALA A 411 -14.52 25.31 22.87
N LEU A 412 -14.28 25.88 21.68
CA LEU A 412 -15.06 25.60 20.47
C LEU A 412 -14.82 24.19 19.92
N MET A 413 -13.60 23.66 20.05
CA MET A 413 -13.29 22.26 19.72
C MET A 413 -14.06 21.30 20.63
N PHE A 414 -13.99 21.47 21.96
CA PHE A 414 -14.74 20.61 22.89
C PHE A 414 -16.26 20.75 22.73
N GLN A 415 -16.79 21.94 22.42
CA GLN A 415 -18.21 22.11 22.05
C GLN A 415 -18.62 21.33 20.79
N SER A 416 -17.71 21.10 19.84
CA SER A 416 -17.96 20.24 18.68
C SER A 416 -17.86 18.75 19.03
N ILE A 417 -16.86 18.36 19.83
CA ILE A 417 -16.67 16.99 20.31
C ILE A 417 -17.89 16.50 21.11
N LEU A 418 -18.48 17.35 21.96
CA LEU A 418 -19.66 17.02 22.75
C LEU A 418 -20.98 17.05 21.95
N ALA A 419 -20.97 17.69 20.78
CA ALA A 419 -22.08 17.68 19.82
C ALA A 419 -22.05 16.45 18.88
N GLU A 420 -21.05 15.57 18.97
CA GLU A 420 -21.02 14.30 18.25
C GLU A 420 -22.02 13.31 18.86
N GLU A 421 -23.18 13.15 18.23
CA GLU A 421 -24.22 12.24 18.70
C GLU A 421 -23.83 10.75 18.54
N ARG A 422 -22.90 10.43 17.64
CA ARG A 422 -22.38 9.06 17.45
C ARG A 422 -21.48 8.59 18.60
N ILE A 423 -21.09 9.47 19.52
CA ILE A 423 -20.37 9.09 20.74
C ILE A 423 -21.39 8.97 21.89
N PRO A 424 -21.43 7.85 22.63
CA PRO A 424 -22.34 7.69 23.77
C PRO A 424 -22.21 8.82 24.80
N ALA A 425 -23.32 9.17 25.45
CA ALA A 425 -23.37 10.30 26.38
C ALA A 425 -22.38 10.17 27.55
N THR A 426 -22.19 8.96 28.09
CA THR A 426 -21.20 8.67 29.14
C THR A 426 -19.76 8.97 28.69
N ILE A 427 -19.38 8.50 27.50
CA ILE A 427 -18.05 8.76 26.91
C ILE A 427 -17.86 10.26 26.61
N ARG A 428 -18.90 10.97 26.16
CA ARG A 428 -18.86 12.43 26.00
C ARG A 428 -18.58 13.15 27.32
N VAL A 429 -19.13 12.71 28.45
CA VAL A 429 -18.79 13.31 29.75
C VAL A 429 -17.34 13.03 30.15
N TRP A 430 -16.79 11.85 29.88
CA TRP A 430 -15.35 11.61 30.05
C TRP A 430 -14.49 12.52 29.15
N PHE A 431 -14.93 12.82 27.93
CA PHE A 431 -14.24 13.76 27.03
C PHE A 431 -14.35 15.22 27.49
N ALA A 432 -15.45 15.63 28.13
CA ALA A 432 -15.59 16.99 28.67
C ALA A 432 -14.48 17.34 29.68
N ARG A 433 -14.14 16.38 30.55
CA ARG A 433 -13.11 16.52 31.60
C ARG A 433 -11.69 16.70 31.03
N LEU A 434 -11.46 16.28 29.77
CA LEU A 434 -10.20 16.54 29.07
C LEU A 434 -10.00 18.01 28.63
N GLN A 435 -11.00 18.91 28.79
CA GLN A 435 -10.87 20.30 28.36
C GLN A 435 -9.65 21.00 29.00
N MET A 436 -9.46 20.90 30.32
CA MET A 436 -8.36 21.62 31.00
C MET A 436 -6.99 20.98 30.78
N PRO A 437 -6.81 19.65 30.86
CA PRO A 437 -5.54 19.03 30.49
C PRO A 437 -5.11 19.35 29.05
N VAL A 438 -6.06 19.36 28.09
CA VAL A 438 -5.77 19.78 26.71
C VAL A 438 -5.51 21.28 26.60
N LEU A 439 -6.23 22.14 27.34
CA LEU A 439 -5.97 23.58 27.34
C LEU A 439 -4.58 23.91 27.89
N ARG A 440 -4.15 23.27 28.98
CA ARG A 440 -2.80 23.43 29.55
C ARG A 440 -1.72 23.07 28.53
N VAL A 441 -1.86 21.94 27.85
CA VAL A 441 -0.91 21.54 26.80
C VAL A 441 -1.01 22.44 25.57
N ALA A 442 -2.19 22.91 25.18
CA ALA A 442 -2.36 23.83 24.04
C ALA A 442 -1.76 25.23 24.29
N ILE A 443 -1.68 25.69 25.54
CA ILE A 443 -0.95 26.91 25.93
C ILE A 443 0.56 26.65 25.95
N ALA A 444 1.00 25.54 26.56
CA ALA A 444 2.41 25.23 26.74
C ALA A 444 3.12 24.77 25.45
N GLU A 445 2.43 24.10 24.52
CA GLU A 445 2.98 23.47 23.32
C GLU A 445 2.25 23.94 22.04
N PRO A 446 2.72 25.00 21.36
CA PRO A 446 2.12 25.51 20.12
C PRO A 446 1.99 24.48 18.99
N GLU A 447 2.75 23.37 19.04
CA GLU A 447 2.60 22.22 18.14
C GLU A 447 1.19 21.63 18.14
N PHE A 448 0.41 21.76 19.24
CA PHE A 448 -0.98 21.29 19.33
C PHE A 448 -1.89 21.86 18.21
N PHE A 449 -1.58 23.06 17.71
CA PHE A 449 -2.29 23.67 16.57
C PHE A 449 -1.58 23.49 15.23
N GLY A 450 -0.36 22.94 15.23
CA GLY A 450 0.49 22.78 14.04
C GLY A 450 0.57 21.35 13.48
N THR A 451 0.37 20.30 14.29
CA THR A 451 0.46 18.90 13.84
C THR A 451 -0.73 18.03 14.25
N LEU A 452 -1.02 17.03 13.42
CA LEU A 452 -1.96 15.93 13.71
C LEU A 452 -1.33 14.88 14.64
N GLU A 453 0.00 14.83 14.70
CA GLU A 453 0.77 13.82 15.44
C GLU A 453 1.05 14.26 16.88
N HIS A 454 0.22 15.17 17.42
CA HIS A 454 0.28 15.58 18.82
C HIS A 454 -0.43 14.54 19.69
N PRO A 455 0.19 13.95 20.73
CA PRO A 455 -0.37 12.80 21.46
C PRO A 455 -1.77 13.04 22.05
N ALA A 456 -2.06 14.25 22.53
CA ALA A 456 -3.41 14.58 23.02
C ALA A 456 -4.50 14.57 21.93
N ARG A 457 -4.16 14.89 20.66
CA ARG A 457 -5.09 14.75 19.53
C ARG A 457 -5.26 13.27 19.21
N GLN A 458 -4.14 12.58 18.98
CA GLN A 458 -4.12 11.15 18.69
C GLN A 458 -4.93 10.36 19.71
N LEU A 459 -4.83 10.66 21.01
CA LEU A 459 -5.62 10.01 22.05
C LEU A 459 -7.13 10.28 21.94
N ILE A 460 -7.56 11.54 21.75
CA ILE A 460 -8.98 11.87 21.62
C ILE A 460 -9.57 11.28 20.33
N ASP A 461 -8.85 11.41 19.21
CA ASP A 461 -9.20 10.77 17.93
C ASP A 461 -9.31 9.25 18.11
N ARG A 462 -8.37 8.64 18.85
CA ARG A 462 -8.30 7.20 19.08
C ARG A 462 -9.42 6.66 19.95
N MET A 463 -9.72 7.31 21.07
CA MET A 463 -10.85 6.92 21.93
C MET A 463 -12.17 7.15 21.18
N GLY A 464 -12.30 8.27 20.46
CA GLY A 464 -13.50 8.62 19.69
C GLY A 464 -13.82 7.61 18.59
N GLY A 465 -12.88 7.40 17.66
CA GLY A 465 -13.07 6.50 16.51
C GLY A 465 -13.34 5.05 16.89
N CYS A 466 -12.96 4.61 18.09
CA CYS A 466 -13.27 3.25 18.58
C CYS A 466 -14.71 3.11 19.12
N VAL A 467 -15.32 4.17 19.65
CA VAL A 467 -16.68 4.11 20.24
C VAL A 467 -17.80 4.44 19.25
N MET A 468 -17.52 5.09 18.12
CA MET A 468 -18.55 5.62 17.19
C MET A 468 -19.49 4.60 16.51
N GLY A 469 -19.17 3.31 16.52
CA GLY A 469 -20.00 2.26 15.90
C GLY A 469 -20.71 1.32 16.88
N PHE A 470 -20.54 1.54 18.19
CA PHE A 470 -21.30 0.82 19.22
C PHE A 470 -22.66 1.49 19.45
N ASP A 471 -23.71 0.70 19.71
CA ASP A 471 -24.98 1.25 20.20
C ASP A 471 -24.84 1.76 21.64
N VAL A 472 -25.66 2.75 22.00
CA VAL A 472 -25.66 3.42 23.32
C VAL A 472 -25.88 2.41 24.46
N ALA A 473 -26.66 1.37 24.24
CA ALA A 473 -26.89 0.31 25.22
C ALA A 473 -25.71 -0.67 25.40
N SER A 474 -24.74 -0.69 24.47
CA SER A 474 -23.68 -1.70 24.41
C SER A 474 -22.35 -1.30 25.05
N ILE A 475 -22.08 0.01 25.20
CA ILE A 475 -20.87 0.52 25.86
C ILE A 475 -21.02 0.70 27.38
N GLY A 476 -22.23 0.94 27.88
CA GLY A 476 -22.48 1.32 29.27
C GLY A 476 -21.94 0.29 30.28
N GLY A 477 -20.94 0.66 31.07
CA GLY A 477 -20.30 -0.23 32.04
C GLY A 477 -19.33 -1.26 31.44
N SER A 478 -18.99 -1.15 30.14
CA SER A 478 -18.02 -2.02 29.48
C SER A 478 -16.58 -1.80 29.98
N ALA A 479 -15.71 -2.79 29.74
CA ALA A 479 -14.27 -2.64 29.99
C ALA A 479 -13.65 -1.48 29.18
N LEU A 480 -14.18 -1.18 28.00
CA LEU A 480 -13.75 -0.05 27.17
C LEU A 480 -14.11 1.31 27.80
N GLU A 481 -15.31 1.45 28.38
CA GLU A 481 -15.67 2.65 29.16
C GLU A 481 -14.78 2.77 30.40
N SER A 482 -14.55 1.67 31.12
CA SER A 482 -13.68 1.65 32.30
C SER A 482 -12.25 2.09 31.99
N GLU A 483 -11.69 1.64 30.84
CA GLU A 483 -10.37 2.07 30.38
C GLU A 483 -10.36 3.55 29.95
N ILE A 484 -11.37 4.03 29.22
CA ILE A 484 -11.47 5.47 28.86
C ILE A 484 -11.52 6.33 30.13
N LYS A 485 -12.30 5.91 31.15
CA LYS A 485 -12.34 6.54 32.46
C LYS A 485 -10.96 6.54 33.14
N ARG A 486 -10.26 5.40 33.16
CA ARG A 486 -8.88 5.29 33.70
C ARG A 486 -7.92 6.25 33.00
N VAL A 487 -7.93 6.28 31.67
CA VAL A 487 -7.08 7.14 30.84
C VAL A 487 -7.29 8.62 31.19
N VAL A 488 -8.54 9.07 31.30
CA VAL A 488 -8.87 10.44 31.70
C VAL A 488 -8.40 10.73 33.13
N GLN A 489 -8.67 9.83 34.09
CA GLN A 489 -8.24 10.00 35.48
C GLN A 489 -6.71 10.05 35.66
N VAL A 490 -5.94 9.28 34.88
CA VAL A 490 -4.47 9.35 34.90
C VAL A 490 -3.96 10.69 34.35
N ILE A 491 -4.61 11.25 33.32
CA ILE A 491 -4.26 12.59 32.81
C ILE A 491 -4.53 13.67 33.87
N GLU A 492 -5.65 13.58 34.59
CA GLU A 492 -6.03 14.51 35.66
C GLU A 492 -5.12 14.41 36.90
N GLN A 493 -4.61 13.22 37.21
CA GLN A 493 -3.73 12.99 38.36
C GLN A 493 -2.28 13.48 38.15
N TYR A 494 -1.83 13.59 36.89
CA TYR A 494 -0.44 13.93 36.55
C TYR A 494 -0.30 15.13 35.58
N PRO A 495 -1.00 16.27 35.80
CA PRO A 495 -1.14 17.34 34.82
C PRO A 495 0.19 18.06 34.53
N GLU A 496 1.11 18.10 35.49
CA GLU A 496 2.47 18.66 35.33
C GLU A 496 3.34 17.86 34.34
N THR A 497 2.90 16.68 33.92
CA THR A 497 3.64 15.81 32.99
C THR A 497 3.45 16.23 31.52
N GLY A 498 2.43 17.04 31.21
CA GLY A 498 2.15 17.56 29.86
C GLY A 498 2.01 16.45 28.81
N ARG A 499 2.53 16.67 27.59
CA ARG A 499 2.53 15.69 26.48
C ARG A 499 3.02 14.28 26.84
N ARG A 500 3.88 14.12 27.86
CA ARG A 500 4.38 12.79 28.25
C ARG A 500 3.32 11.90 28.89
N VAL A 501 2.34 12.43 29.64
CA VAL A 501 1.25 11.58 30.16
C VAL A 501 0.30 11.18 29.04
N PHE A 502 -0.02 12.10 28.11
CA PHE A 502 -0.82 11.78 26.92
C PHE A 502 -0.18 10.70 26.04
N GLN A 503 1.14 10.73 25.82
CA GLN A 503 1.84 9.66 25.09
C GLN A 503 1.77 8.32 25.84
N LEU A 504 2.05 8.32 27.15
CA LEU A 504 2.05 7.11 27.96
C LEU A 504 0.67 6.42 27.93
N VAL A 505 -0.41 7.16 28.20
CA VAL A 505 -1.76 6.58 28.21
C VAL A 505 -2.26 6.23 26.81
N TYR A 506 -1.76 6.88 25.75
CA TYR A 506 -2.01 6.47 24.36
C TYR A 506 -1.36 5.12 24.05
N ASP A 507 -0.09 4.96 24.40
CA ASP A 507 0.66 3.71 24.21
C ASP A 507 0.09 2.57 25.08
N GLU A 508 -0.50 2.87 26.23
CA GLU A 508 -1.27 1.91 27.04
C GLU A 508 -2.62 1.57 26.39
N PHE A 509 -3.41 2.58 26.01
CA PHE A 509 -4.74 2.39 25.41
C PHE A 509 -4.67 1.58 24.12
N GLN A 510 -3.63 1.79 23.28
CA GLN A 510 -3.39 0.95 22.11
C GLN A 510 -3.16 -0.53 22.47
N LYS A 511 -2.40 -0.81 23.55
CA LYS A 511 -2.12 -2.18 24.01
C LYS A 511 -3.36 -2.82 24.63
N PHE A 512 -4.11 -2.09 25.45
CA PHE A 512 -5.41 -2.51 25.97
C PHE A 512 -6.34 -2.90 24.82
N LEU A 513 -6.54 -1.99 23.86
CA LEU A 513 -7.47 -2.16 22.76
C LEU A 513 -7.11 -3.36 21.88
N SER A 514 -5.81 -3.59 21.61
CA SER A 514 -5.36 -4.77 20.86
C SER A 514 -5.67 -6.11 21.54
N ARG A 515 -5.81 -6.12 22.86
CA ARG A 515 -6.21 -7.31 23.63
C ARG A 515 -7.73 -7.41 23.69
N PHE A 516 -8.40 -6.36 24.16
CA PHE A 516 -9.85 -6.27 24.32
C PHE A 516 -10.62 -6.71 23.05
N LEU A 517 -10.18 -6.28 21.86
CA LEU A 517 -10.80 -6.66 20.59
C LEU A 517 -10.60 -8.13 20.18
N THR A 518 -9.68 -8.85 20.83
CA THR A 518 -9.32 -10.25 20.53
C THR A 518 -9.63 -11.24 21.65
N GLU A 519 -9.86 -10.77 22.87
CA GLU A 519 -10.17 -11.58 24.06
C GLU A 519 -11.58 -12.20 24.03
N THR A 520 -12.46 -11.76 23.13
CA THR A 520 -13.76 -12.40 22.89
C THR A 520 -13.55 -13.83 22.35
N GLY A 521 -14.04 -14.85 23.05
CA GLY A 521 -13.79 -16.27 22.73
C GLY A 521 -14.32 -16.78 21.38
N ALA A 522 -15.02 -15.97 20.59
CA ALA A 522 -15.22 -16.20 19.16
C ALA A 522 -14.01 -15.69 18.37
N THR A 523 -13.76 -14.37 18.41
CA THR A 523 -12.63 -13.69 17.77
C THR A 523 -11.28 -14.35 18.06
N GLN A 524 -11.02 -14.75 19.30
CA GLN A 524 -9.78 -15.42 19.70
C GLN A 524 -9.50 -16.69 18.90
N ARG A 525 -10.53 -17.47 18.57
CA ARG A 525 -10.41 -18.68 17.73
C ARG A 525 -10.10 -18.30 16.28
N VAL A 526 -10.77 -17.30 15.73
CA VAL A 526 -10.52 -16.81 14.35
C VAL A 526 -9.09 -16.27 14.22
N VAL A 527 -8.61 -15.51 15.21
CA VAL A 527 -7.25 -14.97 15.28
C VAL A 527 -6.21 -16.09 15.32
N SER A 528 -6.37 -17.07 16.21
CA SER A 528 -5.47 -18.23 16.32
C SER A 528 -5.35 -18.98 14.99
N VAL A 529 -6.46 -19.18 14.29
CA VAL A 529 -6.50 -19.89 13.01
C VAL A 529 -5.90 -19.05 11.88
N ALA A 530 -6.19 -17.75 11.83
CA ALA A 530 -5.56 -16.85 10.86
C ALA A 530 -4.03 -16.80 11.03
N GLN A 531 -3.53 -16.86 12.26
CA GLN A 531 -2.09 -16.99 12.55
C GLN A 531 -1.52 -18.32 12.06
N GLN A 532 -2.21 -19.44 12.31
CA GLN A 532 -1.81 -20.76 11.80
C GLN A 532 -1.79 -20.83 10.26
N VAL A 533 -2.74 -20.17 9.60
CA VAL A 533 -2.80 -20.07 8.13
C VAL A 533 -1.62 -19.24 7.59
N GLU A 534 -1.38 -18.04 8.13
CA GLU A 534 -0.21 -17.22 7.75
C GLU A 534 1.12 -17.96 7.97
N GLN A 535 1.22 -18.73 9.05
CA GLN A 535 2.38 -19.57 9.36
C GLN A 535 2.52 -20.75 8.39
N LYS A 536 1.43 -21.42 8.00
CA LYS A 536 1.46 -22.51 7.00
C LYS A 536 1.94 -22.00 5.65
N GLU A 537 1.33 -20.94 5.12
CA GLU A 537 1.72 -20.38 3.82
C GLU A 537 3.18 -19.91 3.83
N THR A 538 3.62 -19.29 4.93
CA THR A 538 5.04 -18.93 5.15
C THR A 538 5.96 -20.15 5.05
N LEU A 539 5.66 -21.21 5.80
CA LEU A 539 6.47 -22.42 5.84
C LEU A 539 6.44 -23.15 4.49
N ALA A 540 5.31 -23.19 3.79
CA ALA A 540 5.18 -23.88 2.50
C ALA A 540 6.11 -23.28 1.45
N ILE A 541 6.19 -21.96 1.34
CA ILE A 541 7.07 -21.32 0.38
C ILE A 541 8.54 -21.39 0.84
N GLN A 542 8.82 -21.34 2.15
CA GLN A 542 10.17 -21.59 2.70
C GLN A 542 10.66 -23.02 2.40
N TYR A 543 9.86 -24.05 2.69
CA TYR A 543 10.14 -25.44 2.30
C TYR A 543 10.34 -25.58 0.79
N THR A 544 9.56 -24.85 -0.03
CA THR A 544 9.70 -24.85 -1.49
C THR A 544 11.03 -24.24 -1.95
N ILE A 545 11.45 -23.09 -1.40
CA ILE A 545 12.74 -22.47 -1.71
C ILE A 545 13.89 -23.38 -1.30
N GLU A 546 13.85 -23.93 -0.08
CA GLU A 546 14.92 -24.77 0.43
C GLU A 546 15.03 -26.12 -0.28
N MET A 547 13.91 -26.74 -0.66
CA MET A 547 13.94 -27.92 -1.52
C MET A 547 14.47 -27.58 -2.92
N ARG A 548 14.16 -26.41 -3.51
CA ARG A 548 14.79 -25.98 -4.77
C ARG A 548 16.31 -25.82 -4.60
N ASN A 549 16.75 -25.12 -3.55
CA ASN A 549 18.17 -24.92 -3.24
C ASN A 549 18.93 -26.26 -3.10
N MET A 550 18.34 -27.24 -2.40
CA MET A 550 18.93 -28.58 -2.24
C MET A 550 18.92 -29.40 -3.54
N LEU A 551 17.84 -29.37 -4.32
CA LEU A 551 17.70 -30.20 -5.53
C LEU A 551 18.33 -29.60 -6.81
N ASN A 552 18.80 -28.35 -6.75
CA ASN A 552 19.57 -27.72 -7.84
C ASN A 552 20.90 -28.44 -8.14
N THR A 553 21.52 -29.09 -7.15
CA THR A 553 22.79 -29.81 -7.30
C THR A 553 22.61 -31.31 -7.57
N MET A 554 21.36 -31.79 -7.66
CA MET A 554 21.03 -33.22 -7.81
C MET A 554 20.25 -33.48 -9.10
N GLN A 555 20.59 -34.56 -9.82
CA GLN A 555 19.83 -35.04 -10.97
C GLN A 555 18.55 -35.77 -10.50
N VAL A 556 17.53 -34.99 -10.14
CA VAL A 556 16.18 -35.47 -9.80
C VAL A 556 15.26 -35.26 -10.99
N ARG A 557 14.43 -36.27 -11.29
CA ARG A 557 13.41 -36.22 -12.34
C ARG A 557 12.36 -35.13 -12.05
N ASP A 558 11.87 -34.47 -13.09
CA ASP A 558 11.08 -33.25 -12.93
C ASP A 558 9.67 -33.52 -12.37
N GLU A 559 9.11 -34.72 -12.55
CA GLU A 559 7.84 -35.14 -11.94
C GLU A 559 7.95 -35.22 -10.41
N ILE A 560 9.10 -35.68 -9.90
CA ILE A 560 9.39 -35.74 -8.46
C ILE A 560 9.66 -34.34 -7.90
N ARG A 561 10.37 -33.49 -8.65
CA ARG A 561 10.57 -32.08 -8.30
C ARG A 561 9.22 -31.34 -8.23
N GLU A 562 8.36 -31.52 -9.22
CA GLU A 562 7.03 -30.92 -9.25
C GLU A 562 6.18 -31.38 -8.06
N PHE A 563 6.12 -32.69 -7.78
CA PHE A 563 5.43 -33.22 -6.60
C PHE A 563 5.98 -32.63 -5.29
N LEU A 564 7.31 -32.58 -5.12
CA LEU A 564 7.93 -32.03 -3.91
C LEU A 564 7.64 -30.54 -3.74
N PHE A 565 7.69 -29.74 -4.82
CA PHE A 565 7.49 -28.30 -4.78
C PHE A 565 6.01 -27.86 -4.73
N LYS A 566 5.07 -28.66 -5.28
CA LYS A 566 3.63 -28.30 -5.35
C LYS A 566 2.75 -29.02 -4.32
N VAL A 567 3.18 -30.19 -3.83
CA VAL A 567 2.37 -31.02 -2.91
C VAL A 567 3.12 -31.26 -1.61
N TRP A 568 4.36 -31.74 -1.65
CA TRP A 568 5.04 -32.14 -0.41
C TRP A 568 5.45 -30.95 0.47
N ALA A 569 5.80 -29.80 -0.10
CA ALA A 569 6.05 -28.57 0.65
C ALA A 569 4.86 -28.19 1.56
N GLU A 570 3.64 -28.30 1.03
CA GLU A 570 2.39 -28.05 1.77
C GLU A 570 2.16 -29.06 2.90
N VAL A 571 2.46 -30.35 2.65
CA VAL A 571 2.39 -31.41 3.68
C VAL A 571 3.34 -31.10 4.84
N LEU A 572 4.59 -30.69 4.54
CA LEU A 572 5.59 -30.35 5.56
C LEU A 572 5.17 -29.13 6.37
N ALA A 573 4.68 -28.08 5.71
CA ALA A 573 4.19 -26.87 6.36
C ALA A 573 3.00 -27.15 7.29
N LEU A 574 1.99 -27.86 6.80
CA LEU A 574 0.80 -28.20 7.60
C LEU A 574 1.16 -29.11 8.79
N ALA A 575 2.05 -30.09 8.60
CA ALA A 575 2.50 -30.94 9.70
C ALA A 575 3.29 -30.15 10.76
N ALA A 576 4.13 -29.20 10.35
CA ALA A 576 4.89 -28.35 11.27
C ALA A 576 4.01 -27.38 12.06
N VAL A 577 2.97 -26.79 11.46
CA VAL A 577 1.98 -25.94 12.16
C VAL A 577 1.10 -26.77 13.09
N LYS A 578 0.58 -27.92 12.63
CA LYS A 578 -0.41 -28.72 13.37
C LYS A 578 0.17 -29.49 14.55
N ASN A 579 1.36 -30.07 14.40
CA ASN A 579 1.96 -30.94 15.42
C ASN A 579 3.23 -30.34 16.06
N GLY A 580 3.80 -29.29 15.46
CA GLY A 580 5.13 -28.77 15.78
C GLY A 580 6.22 -29.27 14.82
N PRO A 581 7.30 -28.50 14.61
CA PRO A 581 8.34 -28.78 13.61
C PRO A 581 9.20 -30.01 13.92
N GLN A 582 9.37 -30.33 15.21
CA GLN A 582 10.18 -31.42 15.73
C GLN A 582 9.34 -32.62 16.23
N HIS A 583 8.03 -32.63 15.96
CA HIS A 583 7.16 -33.75 16.29
C HIS A 583 7.52 -34.98 15.45
N GLU A 584 7.37 -36.19 16.01
CA GLU A 584 7.76 -37.45 15.34
C GLU A 584 7.11 -37.59 13.95
N THR A 585 5.82 -37.29 13.83
CA THR A 585 5.09 -37.29 12.55
C THR A 585 5.67 -36.29 11.55
N THR A 586 6.05 -35.09 12.00
CA THR A 586 6.62 -34.03 11.14
C THR A 586 8.02 -34.42 10.66
N LEU A 587 8.85 -34.97 11.55
CA LEU A 587 10.18 -35.49 11.22
C LEU A 587 10.10 -36.71 10.27
N MET A 588 9.11 -37.58 10.45
CA MET A 588 8.81 -38.68 9.53
C MET A 588 8.43 -38.16 8.14
N LEU A 589 7.59 -37.14 8.03
CA LEU A 589 7.20 -36.54 6.74
C LEU A 589 8.37 -35.78 6.08
N LYS A 590 9.17 -35.04 6.86
CA LYS A 590 10.44 -34.43 6.41
C LYS A 590 11.38 -35.48 5.81
N ARG A 591 11.61 -36.60 6.51
CA ARG A 591 12.42 -37.72 6.02
C ARG A 591 11.85 -38.42 4.78
N THR A 592 10.52 -38.48 4.68
CA THR A 592 9.82 -39.07 3.52
C THR A 592 10.16 -38.34 2.21
N ALA A 593 10.48 -37.04 2.25
CA ALA A 593 10.97 -36.30 1.09
C ALA A 593 12.34 -36.82 0.60
N SER A 594 13.32 -36.97 1.51
CA SER A 594 14.64 -37.53 1.19
C SER A 594 14.57 -39.01 0.79
N ASP A 595 13.69 -39.80 1.39
CA ASP A 595 13.45 -41.19 1.01
C ASP A 595 12.90 -41.29 -0.43
N LEU A 596 12.00 -40.36 -0.84
CA LEU A 596 11.47 -40.29 -2.20
C LEU A 596 12.54 -39.89 -3.23
N VAL A 597 13.35 -38.87 -2.95
CA VAL A 597 14.48 -38.48 -3.83
C VAL A 597 15.48 -39.62 -3.96
N TRP A 598 15.77 -40.34 -2.86
CA TRP A 598 16.59 -41.53 -2.90
C TRP A 598 15.96 -42.64 -3.75
N ALA A 599 14.66 -42.94 -3.59
CA ALA A 599 13.98 -43.96 -4.39
C ALA A 599 13.98 -43.63 -5.89
N ALA A 600 13.86 -42.35 -6.26
CA ALA A 600 13.87 -41.87 -7.64
C ALA A 600 15.26 -41.72 -8.29
N SER A 601 16.34 -41.86 -7.51
CA SER A 601 17.70 -41.97 -8.05
C SER A 601 17.88 -43.31 -8.78
N ALA A 602 18.60 -43.29 -9.90
CA ALA A 602 19.10 -44.50 -10.55
C ALA A 602 19.85 -45.39 -9.55
N LYS A 603 19.66 -46.72 -9.66
CA LYS A 603 20.25 -47.73 -8.75
C LYS A 603 21.15 -48.70 -9.53
N PRO A 604 22.48 -48.54 -9.50
CA PRO A 604 23.38 -49.45 -10.21
C PRO A 604 23.47 -50.83 -9.53
N ASN A 605 23.44 -50.89 -8.19
CA ASN A 605 23.62 -52.13 -7.45
C ASN A 605 22.29 -52.90 -7.28
N ARG A 606 22.33 -54.23 -7.39
CA ARG A 606 21.17 -55.10 -7.14
C ARG A 606 20.63 -55.00 -5.72
N ASN A 607 21.51 -54.78 -4.73
CA ASN A 607 21.14 -54.68 -3.32
C ASN A 607 20.30 -53.42 -3.05
N ASP A 608 20.69 -52.28 -3.63
CA ASP A 608 19.94 -51.03 -3.50
C ASP A 608 18.55 -51.14 -4.15
N ARG A 609 18.45 -51.85 -5.29
CA ARG A 609 17.16 -52.15 -5.92
C ARG A 609 16.26 -52.99 -5.03
N ALA A 610 16.79 -54.07 -4.45
CA ALA A 610 16.04 -54.92 -3.52
C ALA A 610 15.55 -54.13 -2.31
N ARG A 611 16.38 -53.23 -1.75
CA ARG A 611 16.01 -52.37 -0.63
C ARG A 611 14.91 -51.37 -1.01
N VAL A 612 15.00 -50.66 -2.14
CA VAL A 612 13.91 -49.75 -2.56
C VAL A 612 12.61 -50.53 -2.78
N ILE A 613 12.65 -51.72 -3.38
CA ILE A 613 11.46 -52.57 -3.57
C ILE A 613 10.82 -52.98 -2.22
N GLN A 614 11.65 -53.27 -1.20
CA GLN A 614 11.18 -53.58 0.15
C GLN A 614 10.60 -52.36 0.89
N ASP A 615 11.24 -51.19 0.75
CA ASP A 615 10.85 -49.95 1.44
C ASP A 615 9.66 -49.23 0.74
N LEU A 616 9.41 -49.51 -0.55
CA LEU A 616 8.43 -48.81 -1.40
C LEU A 616 6.98 -48.83 -0.87
N PRO A 617 6.40 -49.95 -0.39
CA PRO A 617 5.02 -49.93 0.12
C PRO A 617 4.86 -48.95 1.29
N ASN A 618 5.84 -48.90 2.19
CA ASN A 618 5.87 -47.98 3.33
C ASN A 618 6.13 -46.53 2.89
N LEU A 619 6.89 -46.30 1.82
CA LEU A 619 7.06 -44.98 1.22
C LEU A 619 5.72 -44.48 0.63
N LEU A 620 5.05 -45.27 -0.21
CA LEU A 620 3.76 -44.91 -0.81
C LEU A 620 2.68 -44.70 0.26
N GLN A 621 2.65 -45.51 1.32
CA GLN A 621 1.74 -45.32 2.45
C GLN A 621 1.96 -43.96 3.15
N ARG A 622 3.22 -43.58 3.41
CA ARG A 622 3.54 -42.26 4.01
C ARG A 622 3.18 -41.10 3.09
N LEU A 623 3.40 -41.24 1.78
CA LEU A 623 3.01 -40.23 0.79
C LEU A 623 1.49 -40.04 0.73
N ARG A 624 0.72 -41.14 0.80
CA ARG A 624 -0.76 -41.10 0.93
C ARG A 624 -1.20 -40.43 2.22
N GLN A 625 -0.61 -40.80 3.36
CA GLN A 625 -0.91 -40.18 4.66
C GLN A 625 -0.65 -38.67 4.63
N GLY A 626 0.46 -38.22 4.04
CA GLY A 626 0.77 -36.81 3.85
C GLY A 626 -0.27 -36.09 2.97
N MET A 627 -0.61 -36.64 1.81
CA MET A 627 -1.63 -36.07 0.92
C MET A 627 -3.02 -36.00 1.58
N THR A 628 -3.41 -37.00 2.38
CA THR A 628 -4.66 -36.98 3.15
C THR A 628 -4.71 -35.82 4.17
N LEU A 629 -3.57 -35.34 4.71
CA LEU A 629 -3.56 -34.16 5.58
C LEU A 629 -3.99 -32.88 4.85
N LEU A 630 -3.74 -32.80 3.53
CA LEU A 630 -4.17 -31.69 2.66
C LEU A 630 -5.57 -31.92 2.04
N GLY A 631 -6.30 -32.95 2.48
CA GLY A 631 -7.57 -33.35 1.86
C GLY A 631 -7.44 -34.01 0.48
N VAL A 632 -6.22 -34.21 -0.04
CA VAL A 632 -5.99 -34.86 -1.34
C VAL A 632 -6.21 -36.36 -1.19
N VAL A 633 -7.45 -36.80 -1.47
CA VAL A 633 -7.93 -38.18 -1.34
C VAL A 633 -8.52 -38.70 -2.66
N GLY A 634 -8.86 -39.99 -2.71
CA GLY A 634 -9.53 -40.59 -3.87
C GLY A 634 -8.71 -40.52 -5.17
N SER A 635 -9.38 -40.21 -6.28
CA SER A 635 -8.78 -40.20 -7.63
C SER A 635 -7.61 -39.22 -7.78
N ALA A 636 -7.64 -38.07 -7.11
CA ALA A 636 -6.53 -37.11 -7.12
C ALA A 636 -5.28 -37.69 -6.43
N GLN A 637 -5.47 -38.38 -5.30
CA GLN A 637 -4.38 -39.07 -4.60
C GLN A 637 -3.80 -40.21 -5.46
N GLU A 638 -4.65 -41.02 -6.11
CA GLU A 638 -4.19 -42.08 -7.00
C GLU A 638 -3.43 -41.54 -8.22
N ALA A 639 -3.82 -40.39 -8.77
CA ALA A 639 -3.11 -39.76 -9.89
C ALA A 639 -1.65 -39.41 -9.50
N HIS A 640 -1.44 -38.79 -8.34
CA HIS A 640 -0.09 -38.50 -7.82
C HIS A 640 0.70 -39.77 -7.52
N ILE A 641 0.09 -40.77 -6.85
CA ILE A 641 0.77 -42.04 -6.56
C ILE A 641 1.14 -42.79 -7.84
N LYS A 642 0.30 -42.76 -8.88
CA LYS A 642 0.62 -43.36 -10.18
C LYS A 642 1.80 -42.67 -10.84
N ILE A 643 1.79 -41.33 -10.95
CA ILE A 643 2.89 -40.56 -11.54
C ILE A 643 4.21 -40.89 -10.82
N ILE A 644 4.21 -40.91 -9.48
CA ILE A 644 5.38 -41.31 -8.69
C ILE A 644 5.78 -42.77 -9.00
N GLY A 645 4.85 -43.71 -9.02
CA GLY A 645 5.11 -45.12 -9.32
C GLY A 645 5.73 -45.36 -10.70
N ASP A 646 5.17 -44.74 -11.74
CA ASP A 646 5.67 -44.80 -13.11
C ASP A 646 7.10 -44.19 -13.17
N THR A 647 7.31 -43.04 -12.53
CA THR A 647 8.61 -42.34 -12.45
C THR A 647 9.69 -43.17 -11.72
N LEU A 648 9.31 -43.92 -10.69
CA LEU A 648 10.18 -44.83 -9.96
C LEU A 648 10.53 -46.08 -10.79
N ALA A 649 9.58 -46.63 -11.55
CA ALA A 649 9.84 -47.74 -12.47
C ALA A 649 10.89 -47.35 -13.53
N ASP A 650 10.75 -46.16 -14.10
CA ASP A 650 11.71 -45.58 -15.04
C ASP A 650 13.08 -45.30 -14.41
N ALA A 651 13.15 -44.95 -13.11
CA ALA A 651 14.41 -44.80 -12.40
C ALA A 651 15.19 -46.12 -12.25
N PHE A 652 14.52 -47.27 -12.17
CA PHE A 652 15.18 -48.58 -12.15
C PHE A 652 15.72 -49.02 -13.52
N MET A 653 15.11 -48.58 -14.62
CA MET A 653 15.50 -48.92 -15.99
C MET A 653 16.57 -47.97 -16.56
N SER A 654 16.66 -46.74 -16.04
CA SER A 654 17.62 -45.74 -16.52
C SER A 654 19.07 -46.07 -16.16
N LYS A 655 20.00 -45.50 -16.96
CA LYS A 655 21.45 -45.49 -16.75
C LYS A 655 21.98 -44.11 -16.34
N THR A 656 21.11 -43.23 -15.84
CA THR A 656 21.48 -41.92 -15.27
C THR A 656 22.49 -42.09 -14.13
N GLU A 657 23.30 -41.06 -13.87
CA GLU A 657 24.14 -41.00 -12.69
C GLU A 657 23.31 -41.13 -11.39
N ALA A 658 23.84 -41.87 -10.42
CA ALA A 658 23.15 -42.09 -9.14
C ALA A 658 23.46 -40.95 -8.17
N ILE A 659 22.44 -40.44 -7.48
CA ILE A 659 22.59 -39.37 -6.48
C ILE A 659 23.43 -39.92 -5.31
N PRO A 660 24.55 -39.28 -4.93
CA PRO A 660 25.39 -39.74 -3.83
C PRO A 660 24.63 -39.82 -2.51
N GLN A 661 24.79 -40.90 -1.74
CA GLN A 661 24.09 -41.07 -0.47
C GLN A 661 24.33 -39.91 0.51
N ALA A 662 25.55 -39.36 0.56
CA ALA A 662 25.88 -38.20 1.38
C ALA A 662 25.05 -36.93 1.04
N ALA A 663 24.58 -36.78 -0.21
CA ALA A 663 23.70 -35.68 -0.62
C ALA A 663 22.26 -35.89 -0.11
N ILE A 664 21.77 -37.14 -0.13
CA ILE A 664 20.49 -37.54 0.48
C ILE A 664 20.53 -37.32 2.00
N ASP A 665 21.60 -37.76 2.65
CA ASP A 665 21.77 -37.64 4.10
C ASP A 665 21.88 -36.16 4.53
N ALA A 666 22.54 -35.31 3.72
CA ALA A 666 22.60 -33.87 3.90
C ALA A 666 21.22 -33.21 3.73
N MET A 667 20.43 -33.61 2.71
CA MET A 667 19.06 -33.15 2.52
C MET A 667 18.16 -33.54 3.70
N ALA A 668 18.24 -34.80 4.16
CA ALA A 668 17.49 -35.28 5.32
C ALA A 668 17.84 -34.48 6.59
N LYS A 669 19.13 -34.22 6.83
CA LYS A 669 19.60 -33.42 7.98
C LYS A 669 19.17 -31.95 7.88
N ARG A 670 19.18 -31.35 6.68
CA ARG A 670 18.74 -29.95 6.47
C ARG A 670 17.23 -29.80 6.61
N LEU A 671 16.44 -30.74 6.09
CA LEU A 671 14.97 -30.76 6.30
C LEU A 671 14.60 -30.99 7.77
N ALA A 672 15.32 -31.84 8.50
CA ALA A 672 15.05 -32.10 9.93
C ALA A 672 15.13 -30.84 10.80
N ASN A 673 16.13 -29.98 10.54
CA ASN A 673 16.46 -28.79 11.33
C ASN A 673 16.20 -27.48 10.54
N LEU A 674 15.29 -27.49 9.57
CA LEU A 674 15.11 -26.38 8.62
C LEU A 674 14.74 -25.07 9.32
N GLU A 675 14.00 -25.18 10.42
CA GLU A 675 13.58 -24.06 11.26
C GLU A 675 14.76 -23.29 11.90
N ASP A 676 15.91 -23.93 12.12
CA ASP A 676 17.10 -23.32 12.72
C ASP A 676 17.90 -22.45 11.72
N PHE A 677 17.63 -22.58 10.41
CA PHE A 677 18.35 -21.89 9.34
C PHE A 677 17.56 -20.74 8.69
N VAL A 678 16.35 -20.45 9.16
CA VAL A 678 15.43 -19.48 8.55
C VAL A 678 15.55 -18.10 9.19
N GLY A 679 15.93 -17.10 8.38
CA GLY A 679 15.70 -15.69 8.68
C GLY A 679 14.31 -15.24 8.22
N ASP A 680 13.77 -14.19 8.86
CA ASP A 680 12.40 -13.70 8.62
C ASP A 680 12.25 -12.93 7.28
N GLU A 681 13.35 -12.68 6.57
CA GLU A 681 13.43 -11.82 5.37
C GLU A 681 13.27 -12.59 4.04
N ALA A 682 12.03 -12.94 3.68
CA ALA A 682 11.46 -12.81 2.33
C ALA A 682 10.14 -13.59 2.19
N MET A 683 9.01 -12.90 1.98
CA MET A 683 7.86 -13.41 1.21
C MET A 683 7.06 -12.27 0.58
N GLY A 684 6.41 -12.57 -0.55
CA GLY A 684 5.47 -11.66 -1.24
C GLY A 684 4.01 -11.86 -0.80
N ASP A 685 3.07 -11.33 -1.60
CA ASP A 685 1.63 -11.52 -1.39
C ASP A 685 1.27 -13.01 -1.42
N LEU A 686 0.65 -13.48 -0.35
CA LEU A 686 0.26 -14.89 -0.15
C LEU A 686 -1.10 -15.16 -0.82
N PRO A 687 -1.41 -16.37 -1.32
CA PRO A 687 -2.76 -16.74 -1.73
C PRO A 687 -3.52 -17.44 -0.59
N LEU A 688 -4.66 -16.89 -0.14
CA LEU A 688 -5.57 -17.65 0.73
C LEU A 688 -6.41 -18.63 -0.10
N ASN A 689 -6.26 -19.93 0.14
CA ASN A 689 -7.29 -20.90 -0.23
C ASN A 689 -8.29 -21.09 0.94
N ALA A 690 -9.57 -20.80 0.70
CA ALA A 690 -10.64 -21.00 1.68
C ALA A 690 -10.75 -22.47 2.13
N GLU A 691 -10.55 -23.43 1.22
CA GLU A 691 -10.56 -24.87 1.53
C GLU A 691 -9.49 -25.25 2.56
N SER A 692 -8.35 -24.57 2.55
CA SER A 692 -7.27 -24.79 3.53
C SER A 692 -7.62 -24.23 4.91
N VAL A 693 -8.43 -23.16 4.98
CA VAL A 693 -8.96 -22.64 6.25
C VAL A 693 -9.98 -23.63 6.82
N GLU A 694 -10.92 -24.11 6.01
CA GLU A 694 -11.94 -25.07 6.41
C GLU A 694 -11.34 -26.41 6.88
N MET A 695 -10.37 -26.97 6.15
CA MET A 695 -9.72 -28.23 6.51
C MET A 695 -8.76 -28.15 7.70
N MET A 696 -8.18 -26.99 8.01
CA MET A 696 -7.42 -26.80 9.25
C MET A 696 -8.32 -26.64 10.49
N LEU A 697 -9.57 -26.18 10.31
CA LEU A 697 -10.45 -25.79 11.40
C LEU A 697 -11.07 -26.99 12.14
N GLY A 698 -11.99 -27.71 11.52
CA GLY A 698 -12.89 -28.62 12.24
C GLY A 698 -13.77 -27.92 13.30
N ILE A 699 -13.90 -26.58 13.21
CA ILE A 699 -14.79 -25.72 13.99
C ILE A 699 -15.99 -25.38 13.11
N ASP A 700 -17.15 -25.09 13.71
CA ASP A 700 -18.25 -24.37 13.06
C ASP A 700 -17.74 -23.11 12.31
N THR A 701 -17.65 -23.21 10.99
CA THR A 701 -17.30 -22.12 10.06
C THR A 701 -18.48 -21.17 9.81
N SER A 702 -19.66 -21.49 10.34
CA SER A 702 -20.94 -20.80 10.13
C SER A 702 -20.93 -19.29 10.41
N ASN A 703 -20.00 -18.80 11.25
CA ASN A 703 -19.86 -17.38 11.61
C ASN A 703 -18.57 -16.72 11.03
N ILE A 704 -17.84 -17.36 10.11
CA ILE A 704 -16.58 -16.85 9.54
C ILE A 704 -16.65 -16.84 8.00
N GLU A 705 -16.71 -15.65 7.40
CA GLU A 705 -16.68 -15.46 5.94
C GLU A 705 -15.25 -15.06 5.49
N VAL A 706 -14.58 -15.95 4.74
CA VAL A 706 -13.22 -15.73 4.25
C VAL A 706 -13.27 -15.11 2.85
N ILE A 707 -12.94 -13.83 2.74
CA ILE A 707 -13.04 -13.08 1.49
C ILE A 707 -11.81 -13.32 0.62
N THR A 708 -11.87 -14.39 -0.18
CA THR A 708 -10.85 -14.78 -1.18
C THR A 708 -11.03 -14.09 -2.53
N GLU A 709 -12.21 -13.55 -2.83
CA GLU A 709 -12.58 -12.96 -4.13
C GLU A 709 -13.22 -11.56 -4.03
N GLY A 710 -13.33 -10.89 -5.18
CA GLY A 710 -13.89 -9.55 -5.32
C GLY A 710 -12.85 -8.43 -5.49
N GLY A 711 -13.33 -7.32 -6.09
CA GLY A 711 -12.56 -6.10 -6.37
C GLY A 711 -11.64 -6.16 -7.61
N SER A 712 -11.34 -4.99 -8.17
CA SER A 712 -10.28 -4.80 -9.18
C SER A 712 -8.90 -4.86 -8.53
N GLN A 713 -7.81 -5.00 -9.32
CA GLN A 713 -6.47 -4.97 -8.72
C GLN A 713 -6.23 -3.63 -8.00
N PRO A 714 -5.81 -3.65 -6.72
CA PRO A 714 -5.66 -2.44 -5.94
C PRO A 714 -4.47 -1.62 -6.41
N SER A 715 -4.67 -0.31 -6.56
CA SER A 715 -3.57 0.64 -6.73
C SER A 715 -2.65 0.62 -5.50
N ALA A 716 -1.36 0.93 -5.69
CA ALA A 716 -0.38 0.99 -4.59
C ALA A 716 -0.80 1.95 -3.45
N GLY A 717 -1.60 2.98 -3.76
CA GLY A 717 -2.19 3.88 -2.78
C GLY A 717 -3.27 3.27 -1.89
N MET A 718 -3.96 2.23 -2.35
CA MET A 718 -4.94 1.45 -1.59
C MET A 718 -4.26 0.39 -0.74
N VAL A 719 -3.19 -0.24 -1.24
CA VAL A 719 -2.35 -1.17 -0.46
C VAL A 719 -1.65 -0.42 0.69
N ALA A 720 -1.16 0.80 0.43
CA ALA A 720 -0.65 1.68 1.48
C ALA A 720 -1.73 2.12 2.49
N TRP A 721 -3.02 2.11 2.11
CA TRP A 721 -4.13 2.38 3.03
C TRP A 721 -4.44 1.17 3.89
N SER A 722 -4.62 -0.03 3.33
CA SER A 722 -4.96 -1.24 4.09
C SER A 722 -3.92 -1.56 5.19
N GLN A 723 -2.63 -1.31 4.93
CA GLN A 723 -1.55 -1.46 5.90
C GLN A 723 -1.50 -0.40 7.01
N ALA A 724 -2.23 0.71 6.86
CA ALA A 724 -2.21 1.89 7.71
C ALA A 724 -3.54 2.18 8.43
N ILE A 725 -4.50 1.24 8.38
CA ILE A 725 -5.70 1.29 9.23
C ILE A 725 -5.31 0.91 10.68
N ASP A 726 -5.87 1.62 11.65
CA ASP A 726 -5.73 1.33 13.08
C ASP A 726 -6.89 0.46 13.61
N LEU A 727 -6.56 -0.52 14.46
CA LEU A 727 -7.52 -1.49 15.04
C LEU A 727 -8.69 -0.81 15.76
N GLY A 728 -9.87 -1.41 15.87
CA GLY A 728 -11.02 -0.81 16.54
C GLY A 728 -11.75 0.29 15.73
N ALA A 729 -11.21 0.70 14.59
CA ALA A 729 -11.91 1.58 13.65
C ALA A 729 -13.13 0.87 13.02
N TRP A 730 -14.19 1.65 12.78
CA TRP A 730 -15.47 1.16 12.26
C TRP A 730 -15.63 1.43 10.76
N PHE A 731 -16.26 0.48 10.07
CA PHE A 731 -16.53 0.52 8.64
C PHE A 731 -17.94 0.01 8.32
N ALA A 732 -18.55 0.58 7.29
CA ALA A 732 -19.59 -0.11 6.52
C ALA A 732 -18.91 -1.09 5.55
N ILE A 733 -19.30 -2.36 5.59
CA ILE A 733 -18.96 -3.35 4.57
C ILE A 733 -20.21 -3.67 3.75
N ASP A 734 -20.08 -3.78 2.43
CA ASP A 734 -21.07 -4.38 1.52
C ASP A 734 -20.44 -5.63 0.90
N HIS A 735 -20.93 -6.80 1.27
CA HIS A 735 -20.48 -8.07 0.72
C HIS A 735 -21.68 -8.91 0.27
N ASN A 736 -21.63 -9.40 -0.96
CA ASN A 736 -22.71 -10.18 -1.59
C ASN A 736 -24.09 -9.48 -1.53
N GLY A 737 -24.13 -8.14 -1.53
CA GLY A 737 -25.35 -7.33 -1.42
C GLY A 737 -25.91 -7.19 0.00
N LYS A 738 -25.16 -7.64 1.02
CA LYS A 738 -25.48 -7.46 2.43
C LYS A 738 -24.59 -6.34 2.99
N ALA A 739 -25.22 -5.23 3.38
CA ALA A 739 -24.54 -4.15 4.10
C ALA A 739 -24.52 -4.45 5.62
N ALA A 740 -23.36 -4.32 6.25
CA ALA A 740 -23.17 -4.47 7.70
C ALA A 740 -22.23 -3.39 8.26
N GLN A 741 -22.34 -3.10 9.56
CA GLN A 741 -21.31 -2.37 10.30
C GLN A 741 -20.32 -3.37 10.91
N VAL A 742 -19.02 -3.14 10.70
CA VAL A 742 -17.94 -3.98 11.21
C VAL A 742 -16.85 -3.16 11.88
N GLN A 743 -16.27 -3.70 12.94
CA GLN A 743 -15.09 -3.17 13.61
C GLN A 743 -13.86 -3.95 13.18
N TYR A 744 -12.76 -3.26 12.89
CA TYR A 744 -11.49 -3.87 12.51
C TYR A 744 -10.72 -4.39 13.72
N VAL A 745 -11.00 -5.62 14.16
CA VAL A 745 -10.55 -6.15 15.46
C VAL A 745 -9.08 -6.59 15.49
N TRP A 746 -8.54 -7.13 14.40
CA TRP A 746 -7.19 -7.73 14.40
C TRP A 746 -6.50 -7.63 13.03
N ARG A 747 -5.17 -7.67 13.06
CA ARG A 747 -4.30 -7.83 11.89
C ARG A 747 -3.11 -8.73 12.22
N SER A 748 -2.63 -9.48 11.23
CA SER A 748 -1.48 -10.36 11.38
C SER A 748 -0.17 -9.60 11.60
N GLN A 749 0.86 -10.28 12.12
CA GLN A 749 2.15 -9.66 12.44
C GLN A 749 2.83 -9.09 11.19
N ARG A 750 2.68 -9.76 10.04
CA ARG A 750 3.20 -9.31 8.74
C ARG A 750 2.22 -8.40 7.98
N LYS A 751 1.09 -8.01 8.60
CA LYS A 751 -0.01 -7.24 8.01
C LYS A 751 -0.57 -7.84 6.71
N GLN A 752 -0.56 -9.16 6.57
CA GLN A 752 -1.08 -9.87 5.41
C GLN A 752 -2.55 -10.27 5.58
N LEU A 753 -2.97 -10.59 6.81
CA LEU A 753 -4.35 -10.93 7.15
C LEU A 753 -4.98 -9.85 8.04
N HIS A 754 -6.25 -9.57 7.80
CA HIS A 754 -7.04 -8.52 8.42
C HIS A 754 -8.41 -9.09 8.81
N LEU A 755 -8.83 -8.89 10.06
CA LEU A 755 -10.07 -9.43 10.59
C LEU A 755 -11.01 -8.30 11.02
N PHE A 756 -12.23 -8.35 10.49
CA PHE A 756 -13.33 -7.44 10.82
C PHE A 756 -14.48 -8.23 11.47
N VAL A 757 -15.18 -7.66 12.44
CA VAL A 757 -16.25 -8.35 13.18
C VAL A 757 -17.49 -7.45 13.33
N THR A 758 -18.69 -7.99 13.13
CA THR A 758 -19.96 -7.26 13.38
C THR A 758 -20.29 -7.19 14.88
N VAL A 759 -21.22 -6.32 15.27
CA VAL A 759 -21.79 -6.31 16.63
C VAL A 759 -22.38 -7.69 16.99
N ASP A 760 -22.96 -8.39 16.01
CA ASP A 760 -23.50 -9.75 16.12
C ASP A 760 -22.44 -10.87 16.06
N GLY A 761 -21.14 -10.54 16.19
CA GLY A 761 -20.04 -11.50 16.25
C GLY A 761 -19.69 -12.23 14.95
N HIS A 762 -20.27 -11.84 13.81
CA HIS A 762 -19.92 -12.42 12.51
C HIS A 762 -18.55 -11.89 12.05
N SER A 763 -17.68 -12.78 11.58
CA SER A 763 -16.26 -12.50 11.32
C SER A 763 -15.95 -12.50 9.82
N TYR A 764 -15.32 -11.45 9.32
CA TYR A 764 -14.82 -11.35 7.94
C TYR A 764 -13.28 -11.36 7.93
N LEU A 765 -12.68 -12.40 7.35
CA LEU A 765 -11.23 -12.53 7.20
C LEU A 765 -10.81 -12.13 5.79
N MET A 766 -9.90 -11.15 5.67
CA MET A 766 -9.46 -10.57 4.41
C MET A 766 -7.93 -10.57 4.28
N GLN A 767 -7.43 -10.66 3.05
CA GLN A 767 -6.03 -10.40 2.73
C GLN A 767 -5.75 -8.89 2.58
N ALA A 768 -4.50 -8.46 2.74
CA ALA A 768 -4.09 -7.05 2.59
C ALA A 768 -4.44 -6.46 1.21
N SER A 769 -4.28 -7.25 0.15
CA SER A 769 -4.65 -6.89 -1.23
C SER A 769 -6.16 -6.94 -1.47
N ARG A 770 -6.90 -7.89 -0.88
CA ARG A 770 -8.37 -7.92 -0.93
C ARG A 770 -9.01 -6.76 -0.17
N LEU A 771 -8.50 -6.44 1.02
CA LEU A 771 -8.90 -5.25 1.77
C LEU A 771 -8.65 -3.96 0.96
N ALA A 772 -7.48 -3.84 0.34
CA ALA A 772 -7.18 -2.72 -0.57
C ALA A 772 -8.14 -2.65 -1.77
N ALA A 773 -8.55 -3.80 -2.33
CA ALA A 773 -9.51 -3.86 -3.44
C ALA A 773 -10.94 -3.47 -3.01
N TYR A 774 -11.36 -3.82 -1.79
CA TYR A 774 -12.66 -3.42 -1.23
C TYR A 774 -12.72 -1.92 -0.93
N LEU A 775 -11.65 -1.35 -0.37
CA LEU A 775 -11.49 0.10 -0.20
C LEU A 775 -11.51 0.83 -1.55
N GLN A 776 -10.92 0.25 -2.60
CA GLN A 776 -10.94 0.81 -3.95
C GLN A 776 -12.33 0.79 -4.60
N ALA A 777 -13.07 -0.31 -4.44
CA ALA A 777 -14.40 -0.50 -4.99
C ALA A 777 -15.51 0.24 -4.22
N GLY A 778 -15.22 0.77 -3.02
CA GLY A 778 -16.21 1.33 -2.11
C GLY A 778 -17.09 0.26 -1.45
N LEU A 779 -16.63 -0.99 -1.41
CA LEU A 779 -17.27 -2.12 -0.71
C LEU A 779 -16.87 -2.17 0.79
N LEU A 780 -15.84 -1.42 1.18
CA LEU A 780 -15.53 -1.13 2.57
C LEU A 780 -15.30 0.39 2.71
N VAL A 781 -16.10 1.04 3.55
CA VAL A 781 -16.11 2.51 3.71
C VAL A 781 -15.98 2.87 5.19
N PRO A 782 -15.02 3.72 5.61
CA PRO A 782 -14.89 4.14 7.00
C PRO A 782 -16.15 4.85 7.51
N THR A 783 -16.60 4.51 8.72
CA THR A 783 -17.70 5.21 9.40
C THR A 783 -17.24 6.60 9.93
N GLU A 784 -15.93 6.83 10.01
CA GLU A 784 -15.31 8.14 10.27
C GLU A 784 -14.47 8.59 9.05
N GLU A 785 -14.98 9.52 8.23
CA GLU A 785 -14.23 10.07 7.08
C GLU A 785 -13.03 10.96 7.49
N GLU A 786 -13.10 11.55 8.67
CA GLU A 786 -12.12 12.51 9.19
C GLU A 786 -12.12 12.50 10.72
N ALA A 787 -10.93 12.41 11.30
CA ALA A 787 -10.71 12.30 12.73
C ALA A 787 -11.40 13.41 13.55
N LEU A 788 -12.06 13.01 14.64
CA LEU A 788 -12.83 13.82 15.58
C LEU A 788 -12.25 15.21 15.89
N THR A 789 -10.98 15.31 16.30
CA THR A 789 -10.34 16.60 16.65
C THR A 789 -10.11 17.50 15.44
N VAL A 790 -9.96 16.94 14.23
CA VAL A 790 -9.80 17.69 12.98
C VAL A 790 -11.14 18.30 12.56
N ARG A 791 -12.23 17.51 12.61
CA ARG A 791 -13.58 18.05 12.36
C ARG A 791 -13.92 19.13 13.39
N ALA A 792 -13.64 18.88 14.67
CA ALA A 792 -13.83 19.86 15.73
C ALA A 792 -13.02 21.15 15.51
N THR A 793 -11.80 21.04 14.97
CA THR A 793 -10.98 22.20 14.60
C THR A 793 -11.61 22.99 13.45
N ARG A 794 -12.15 22.31 12.42
CA ARG A 794 -12.86 22.94 11.30
C ARG A 794 -14.17 23.60 11.73
N GLU A 795 -14.95 22.97 12.61
CA GLU A 795 -16.17 23.57 13.15
C GLU A 795 -15.88 24.78 14.05
N ALA A 796 -14.79 24.75 14.82
CA ALA A 796 -14.30 25.90 15.54
C ALA A 796 -13.94 27.05 14.59
N LEU A 797 -13.17 26.77 13.52
CA LEU A 797 -12.84 27.75 12.48
C LEU A 797 -14.08 28.37 11.85
N ALA A 798 -15.08 27.57 11.45
CA ALA A 798 -16.32 28.08 10.88
C ALA A 798 -17.07 29.03 11.83
N LYS A 799 -17.10 28.70 13.14
CA LYS A 799 -17.70 29.55 14.19
C LYS A 799 -16.91 30.84 14.43
N LEU A 800 -15.59 30.84 14.19
CA LEU A 800 -14.69 31.99 14.36
C LEU A 800 -14.66 32.90 13.13
N ASP A 801 -14.73 32.36 11.92
CA ASP A 801 -14.87 33.17 10.70
C ASP A 801 -16.26 33.81 10.60
N ALA A 802 -17.31 33.16 11.14
CA ALA A 802 -18.64 33.75 11.27
C ALA A 802 -18.73 34.85 12.36
N ASN A 803 -17.85 34.85 13.37
CA ASN A 803 -17.83 35.86 14.44
C ASN A 803 -16.41 36.06 15.02
N PRO A 804 -15.53 36.80 14.32
CA PRO A 804 -14.10 36.87 14.63
C PRO A 804 -13.78 37.59 15.95
N ALA A 805 -14.70 38.42 16.47
CA ALA A 805 -14.54 39.11 17.75
C ALA A 805 -14.40 38.14 18.94
N ARG A 806 -14.88 36.90 18.81
CA ARG A 806 -14.81 35.85 19.85
C ARG A 806 -13.38 35.45 20.24
N LEU A 807 -12.37 35.72 19.40
CA LEU A 807 -10.95 35.48 19.70
C LEU A 807 -10.38 36.43 20.77
N LEU A 808 -10.96 37.63 20.91
CA LEU A 808 -10.38 38.73 21.70
C LEU A 808 -11.28 39.15 22.89
N ASN A 809 -12.59 38.89 22.76
CA ASN A 809 -13.64 39.16 23.75
C ASN A 809 -13.88 37.95 24.66
#